data_AF-A0A2B4R9T7-F1
#
_entry.id   AF-A0A2B4R9T7-F1
#
_cell.length_a   1.000
_cell.length_b   1.000
_cell.length_c   1.000
_cell.angle_alpha   90.00
_cell.angle_beta   90.00
_cell.angle_gamma   90.00
#
_symmetry.space_group_name_H-M   'P 1'
#
loop_
_entity.id
_entity.type
_entity.pdbx_description
1 polymer ?
#
loop_
_entity_poly.entity_id
_entity_poly.type
_entity_poly.pdbx_seq_one_letter_code
_entity_poly.pdbx_strand_id
1 'polypeptide(L)'
;LLLAYVMVPIVQREVNTFVDVVWNCHRIREQRDTFLPDGVPNHIYSFPDEYGLEDCNSSSLNTSTYFEGLEVTEEQLEEVAELSEVLTSNDDYLSAEFRNKCEQPHGPLNTKKTKPTAQGNAHLTIGRDFIYQVTSHINDWNNGAKCQHIALKAAFVLLAVGLQKPGPKSKPKEHQELLSKRLVQWKDGETNKLLREGRIIQSRIGKLRSTDPPDKSKVFPKLVLEGQINSALRSLSLSTSGSVLPLTDEVMAQLQQKHPSPQPAKLGSLLFGPINDEFPESVYSGINGETVRQAALRTKGSGGPCGVDANGFRRMLACKSFKQSSKTLCEVTATMAKTLCIHYIDRSTIEPLLASRLIPLDKGEGAVRPIGVAEVIRRICRKCVMNIAKGDVVDASGSLQLCAGKKSGSEAAIHAVHKIFKADDTDAVLLIDAPNAFNSLNRAAALHNIRVLCTVIAVYAINTYRHSPGYLSPVAMSDAKQCWFADDACGAGTISEIKQWWDGLNTFGPDIGYFPNGKKCWIIAKPEKEALVREAFKDTAINVTVEGQKHLGAVIGSRDYLQDYVNEKVTSWVNEVVQLAEFAQIQPQASYAAYTFGLKHRWTYFLRTLPDVQDLLEPLEEAISQVLIPAIVGRKCSKLDRDVLALPVRLGGLSLSNPCHEAAREHASSIQVTSSLVEHIMAQTHQLPDESLIESGRQAVKHGKA
;
A
#
# COMPACT_ATOMS: atom_id res chain seq x y z
N LEU A 1 -10.11 -4.50 0.93
CA LEU A 1 -8.70 -4.06 1.15
C LEU A 1 -8.40 -3.57 2.57
N LEU A 2 -9.13 -2.64 3.22
CA LEU A 2 -8.82 -2.25 4.61
C LEU A 2 -8.80 -3.47 5.54
N LEU A 3 -9.95 -4.11 5.68
CA LEU A 3 -10.13 -5.37 6.39
C LEU A 3 -9.27 -6.57 5.92
N ALA A 4 -8.54 -6.49 4.80
CA ALA A 4 -7.66 -7.58 4.37
C ALA A 4 -6.35 -7.45 5.14
N TYR A 5 -5.85 -6.21 5.17
CA TYR A 5 -4.72 -5.78 5.98
C TYR A 5 -5.03 -5.75 7.48
N VAL A 6 -6.30 -5.56 7.86
CA VAL A 6 -6.73 -5.39 9.26
C VAL A 6 -7.29 -6.67 9.86
N MET A 7 -8.25 -7.35 9.21
CA MET A 7 -9.00 -8.43 9.83
C MET A 7 -8.48 -9.85 9.56
N VAL A 8 -7.79 -10.12 8.44
CA VAL A 8 -7.16 -11.45 8.22
C VAL A 8 -6.13 -11.75 9.32
N PRO A 9 -5.30 -10.79 9.73
CA PRO A 9 -4.38 -10.99 10.85
C PRO A 9 -5.08 -11.05 12.21
N ILE A 10 -6.14 -10.27 12.38
CA ILE A 10 -6.94 -10.23 13.59
C ILE A 10 -7.55 -11.59 13.90
N VAL A 11 -8.07 -12.29 12.89
CA VAL A 11 -8.55 -13.68 13.06
C VAL A 11 -7.43 -14.66 13.40
N GLN A 12 -6.19 -14.46 12.92
CA GLN A 12 -5.05 -15.29 13.34
C GLN A 12 -4.81 -15.19 14.86
N ARG A 13 -4.89 -13.97 15.43
CA ARG A 13 -4.71 -13.76 16.87
C ARG A 13 -5.74 -14.46 17.73
N GLU A 14 -6.99 -14.49 17.29
CA GLU A 14 -8.08 -15.14 18.02
C GLU A 14 -7.84 -16.64 18.23
N VAL A 15 -7.39 -17.33 17.17
CA VAL A 15 -7.11 -18.77 17.20
C VAL A 15 -5.95 -19.07 18.14
N ASN A 16 -4.86 -18.31 18.06
CA ASN A 16 -3.74 -18.42 18.98
C ASN A 16 -4.20 -18.17 20.44
N THR A 17 -4.94 -17.09 20.68
CA THR A 17 -5.42 -16.72 22.03
C THR A 17 -6.35 -17.78 22.63
N PHE A 18 -7.20 -18.43 21.82
CA PHE A 18 -8.04 -19.53 22.29
C PHE A 18 -7.20 -20.75 22.73
N VAL A 19 -6.19 -21.13 21.95
CA VAL A 19 -5.27 -22.24 22.29
C VAL A 19 -4.47 -21.90 23.57
N ASP A 20 -3.84 -20.73 23.61
CA ASP A 20 -2.96 -20.32 24.70
C ASP A 20 -3.72 -20.12 26.04
N VAL A 21 -4.95 -19.58 25.99
CA VAL A 21 -5.67 -19.11 27.19
C VAL A 21 -6.81 -20.04 27.63
N VAL A 22 -7.45 -20.79 26.73
CA VAL A 22 -8.60 -21.65 27.10
C VAL A 22 -8.17 -23.10 27.37
N TRP A 23 -7.25 -23.65 26.57
CA TRP A 23 -6.81 -25.04 26.73
C TRP A 23 -5.77 -25.21 27.84
N ASN A 24 -4.76 -24.34 27.89
CA ASN A 24 -3.63 -24.49 28.82
C ASN A 24 -3.89 -23.94 30.24
N CYS A 25 -5.02 -23.25 30.50
CA CYS A 25 -5.31 -22.63 31.80
C CYS A 25 -5.73 -23.61 32.93
N HIS A 26 -5.41 -24.90 32.83
CA HIS A 26 -5.48 -25.86 33.95
C HIS A 26 -4.12 -26.11 34.62
N ARG A 27 -3.31 -25.06 34.78
CA ARG A 27 -2.17 -25.04 35.72
C ARG A 27 -1.79 -23.64 36.21
N ILE A 28 -2.27 -23.31 37.41
CA ILE A 28 -1.72 -22.40 38.45
C ILE A 28 -1.06 -21.09 37.97
N ARG A 29 -1.64 -19.95 38.40
CA ARG A 29 -0.94 -18.66 38.49
C ARG A 29 -0.39 -18.45 39.91
N GLU A 30 0.77 -17.82 40.01
CA GLU A 30 0.99 -16.74 40.98
C GLU A 30 1.85 -15.66 40.29
N GLN A 31 1.65 -14.38 40.60
CA GLN A 31 2.48 -13.28 40.12
C GLN A 31 2.98 -12.47 41.31
N ARG A 32 4.30 -12.28 41.35
CA ARG A 32 4.98 -11.28 42.17
C ARG A 32 5.91 -10.45 41.29
N ASP A 33 6.27 -9.28 41.81
CA ASP A 33 7.37 -8.43 41.35
C ASP A 33 7.23 -7.86 39.91
N THR A 34 6.21 -7.03 39.72
CA THR A 34 6.14 -6.09 38.59
C THR A 34 6.98 -4.83 38.88
N PHE A 35 8.10 -4.67 38.18
CA PHE A 35 8.80 -3.39 38.07
C PHE A 35 8.31 -2.59 36.85
N LEU A 36 8.25 -1.26 36.98
CA LEU A 36 7.97 -0.33 35.89
C LEU A 36 9.28 0.32 35.40
N PRO A 37 9.46 0.59 34.10
CA PRO A 37 10.61 1.35 33.61
C PRO A 37 10.44 2.86 33.85
N ASP A 38 11.44 3.49 34.45
CA ASP A 38 11.49 4.95 34.61
C ASP A 38 11.74 5.69 33.29
N GLY A 39 11.18 6.89 33.21
CA GLY A 39 11.44 7.89 32.17
C GLY A 39 11.34 9.30 32.77
N VAL A 40 12.01 10.28 32.17
CA VAL A 40 12.19 11.63 32.74
C VAL A 40 10.85 12.22 33.22
N PRO A 41 10.68 12.59 34.51
CA PRO A 41 9.38 12.96 35.04
C PRO A 41 8.79 14.22 34.40
N ASN A 42 7.52 14.12 33.97
CA ASN A 42 6.69 15.28 33.60
C ASN A 42 6.60 16.34 34.72
N HIS A 43 6.95 15.98 35.96
CA HIS A 43 7.01 16.87 37.12
C HIS A 43 7.91 18.09 36.87
N ILE A 44 9.12 17.89 36.33
CA ILE A 44 10.09 18.97 36.10
C ILE A 44 9.59 19.97 35.04
N TYR A 45 8.87 19.50 34.03
CA TYR A 45 8.24 20.35 33.01
C TYR A 45 6.97 21.07 33.53
N SER A 46 6.33 20.53 34.57
CA SER A 46 5.06 21.06 35.11
C SER A 46 5.25 21.99 36.31
N PHE A 47 6.36 21.84 37.04
CA PHE A 47 6.67 22.55 38.29
C PHE A 47 8.17 22.93 38.33
N PRO A 48 8.66 23.76 37.39
CA PRO A 48 10.09 24.11 37.30
C PRO A 48 10.63 24.79 38.58
N ASP A 49 9.80 25.63 39.22
CA ASP A 49 10.15 26.38 40.42
C ASP A 49 10.58 25.48 41.60
N GLU A 50 9.96 24.29 41.74
CA GLU A 50 10.29 23.33 42.81
C GLU A 50 11.68 22.68 42.64
N TYR A 51 12.29 22.81 41.46
CA TYR A 51 13.64 22.32 41.16
C TYR A 51 14.67 23.46 41.05
N GLY A 52 14.29 24.70 41.37
CA GLY A 52 15.18 25.87 41.27
C GLY A 52 15.49 26.29 39.84
N LEU A 53 14.57 26.03 38.90
CA LEU A 53 14.65 26.50 37.52
C LEU A 53 13.87 27.81 37.39
N GLU A 54 14.57 28.92 37.15
CA GLU A 54 13.95 30.26 37.03
C GLU A 54 13.47 30.57 35.60
N ASP A 55 12.28 31.17 35.46
CA ASP A 55 11.74 31.59 34.16
C ASP A 55 12.50 32.81 33.60
N CYS A 56 13.15 32.61 32.45
CA CYS A 56 14.06 33.57 31.81
C CYS A 56 13.37 34.83 31.24
N ASN A 57 12.09 35.09 31.53
CA ASN A 57 11.29 36.17 30.93
C ASN A 57 10.51 37.06 31.94
N SER A 58 10.81 37.02 33.24
CA SER A 58 10.03 37.75 34.26
C SER A 58 10.65 39.08 34.74
N SER A 59 10.79 40.08 33.87
CA SER A 59 10.86 41.49 34.34
C SER A 59 10.19 42.48 33.39
N SER A 60 9.50 43.46 33.97
CA SER A 60 8.61 44.39 33.26
C SER A 60 9.31 45.67 32.80
N LEU A 61 9.23 46.03 31.52
CA LEU A 61 9.12 47.42 31.04
C LEU A 61 8.78 47.50 29.54
N ASN A 62 8.33 48.68 29.08
CA ASN A 62 7.92 48.91 27.69
C ASN A 62 9.10 49.30 26.79
N THR A 63 9.31 48.58 25.68
CA THR A 63 9.54 49.12 24.32
C THR A 63 9.61 47.97 23.29
N SER A 64 9.66 48.29 21.99
CA SER A 64 9.66 47.28 20.91
C SER A 64 11.03 47.09 20.23
N THR A 65 11.63 45.91 20.37
CA THR A 65 12.42 45.24 19.31
C THR A 65 12.79 43.80 19.70
N TYR A 66 12.67 42.88 18.73
CA TYR A 66 13.35 41.57 18.62
C TYR A 66 13.31 40.55 19.78
N PHE A 67 13.87 39.37 19.49
CA PHE A 67 14.10 38.28 20.43
C PHE A 67 15.42 38.52 21.18
N GLU A 68 15.43 38.28 22.49
CA GLU A 68 16.63 38.07 23.30
C GLU A 68 16.31 37.01 24.37
N GLY A 69 17.33 36.37 24.96
CA GLY A 69 17.16 35.24 25.87
C GLY A 69 18.10 34.05 25.67
N LEU A 70 19.12 34.17 24.81
CA LEU A 70 20.34 33.35 24.79
C LEU A 70 21.36 34.05 23.88
N GLU A 71 22.29 34.81 24.46
CA GLU A 71 23.45 35.31 23.71
C GLU A 71 24.45 34.17 23.52
N VAL A 72 24.41 33.54 22.34
CA VAL A 72 25.48 32.66 21.86
C VAL A 72 26.46 33.53 21.10
N THR A 73 27.71 33.65 21.57
CA THR A 73 28.71 34.49 20.88
C THR A 73 29.25 33.80 19.62
N GLU A 74 29.79 34.58 18.69
CA GLU A 74 30.42 34.04 17.47
C GLU A 74 31.61 33.14 17.82
N GLU A 75 32.36 33.50 18.88
CA GLU A 75 33.47 32.72 19.45
C GLU A 75 33.01 31.37 20.04
N GLN A 76 31.83 31.30 20.67
CA GLN A 76 31.25 30.04 21.15
C GLN A 76 30.79 29.14 20.00
N LEU A 77 30.35 29.72 18.87
CA LEU A 77 30.03 28.96 17.67
C LEU A 77 31.29 28.44 16.99
N GLU A 78 32.40 29.21 16.98
CA GLU A 78 33.70 28.73 16.51
C GLU A 78 34.28 27.64 17.42
N GLU A 79 34.26 27.80 18.75
CA GLU A 79 34.70 26.76 19.71
C GLU A 79 33.95 25.45 19.51
N VAL A 80 32.62 25.50 19.38
CA VAL A 80 31.79 24.31 19.09
C VAL A 80 32.08 23.76 17.68
N ALA A 81 32.41 24.61 16.70
CA ALA A 81 32.69 24.18 15.33
C ALA A 81 34.08 23.52 15.17
N GLU A 82 35.09 23.98 15.92
CA GLU A 82 36.39 23.31 16.04
C GLU A 82 36.26 21.99 16.80
N LEU A 83 35.62 21.99 17.98
CA LEU A 83 35.44 20.79 18.82
C LEU A 83 34.59 19.68 18.17
N SER A 84 33.78 20.01 17.16
CA SER A 84 32.94 19.05 16.43
C SER A 84 33.47 18.63 15.06
N GLU A 85 34.64 19.12 14.65
CA GLU A 85 35.22 18.91 13.30
C GLU A 85 34.28 19.30 12.14
N VAL A 86 33.21 20.06 12.40
CA VAL A 86 32.11 20.29 11.43
C VAL A 86 32.51 21.24 10.29
N LEU A 87 33.53 22.06 10.50
CA LEU A 87 34.12 22.93 9.47
C LEU A 87 35.34 22.31 8.78
N THR A 88 35.92 21.23 9.31
CA THR A 88 37.10 20.57 8.73
C THR A 88 36.76 19.62 7.57
N SER A 89 36.03 20.12 6.56
CA SER A 89 35.99 19.48 5.25
C SER A 89 37.12 20.02 4.36
N ASN A 90 38.26 19.33 4.37
CA ASN A 90 39.26 19.48 3.31
C ASN A 90 38.74 18.91 1.98
N ASP A 91 39.32 19.41 0.88
CA ASP A 91 39.03 19.10 -0.52
C ASP A 91 37.63 19.49 -1.04
N ASP A 92 37.55 20.73 -1.58
CA ASP A 92 36.39 21.24 -2.33
C ASP A 92 36.19 20.46 -3.63
N TYR A 93 35.17 19.59 -3.64
CA TYR A 93 34.84 18.71 -4.78
C TYR A 93 34.46 19.46 -6.08
N LEU A 94 34.14 20.76 -6.00
CA LEU A 94 33.75 21.57 -7.16
C LEU A 94 34.93 22.37 -7.72
N SER A 95 35.33 22.04 -8.95
CA SER A 95 36.38 22.81 -9.64
C SER A 95 36.01 24.29 -9.78
N ALA A 96 37.00 25.17 -9.65
CA ALA A 96 36.80 26.61 -9.76
C ALA A 96 36.17 27.04 -11.11
N GLU A 97 36.39 26.27 -12.18
CA GLU A 97 35.75 26.48 -13.48
C GLU A 97 34.23 26.20 -13.44
N PHE A 98 33.80 25.17 -12.69
CA PHE A 98 32.38 24.89 -12.48
C PHE A 98 31.72 25.97 -11.61
N ARG A 99 32.39 26.40 -10.53
CA ARG A 99 31.93 27.51 -9.67
C ARG A 99 31.70 28.78 -10.48
N ASN A 100 32.68 29.18 -11.29
CA ASN A 100 32.57 30.33 -12.21
C ASN A 100 31.41 30.19 -13.23
N LYS A 101 31.08 28.98 -13.69
CA LYS A 101 29.91 28.75 -14.57
C LYS A 101 28.57 28.85 -13.85
N CYS A 102 28.53 28.58 -12.54
CA CYS A 102 27.35 28.80 -11.70
C CYS A 102 27.20 30.26 -11.23
N GLU A 103 28.31 30.97 -11.04
CA GLU A 103 28.34 32.37 -10.61
C GLU A 103 28.21 33.37 -11.78
N GLN A 104 28.43 32.95 -13.02
CA GLN A 104 28.08 33.75 -14.21
C GLN A 104 26.58 34.06 -14.22
N PRO A 105 26.17 35.34 -14.12
CA PRO A 105 24.77 35.69 -14.04
C PRO A 105 24.08 35.44 -15.39
N HIS A 106 23.26 34.38 -15.46
CA HIS A 106 22.36 34.16 -16.58
C HIS A 106 21.53 35.43 -16.83
N GLY A 107 21.72 36.03 -18.02
CA GLY A 107 21.10 37.29 -18.41
C GLY A 107 19.60 37.30 -18.11
N PRO A 108 19.07 38.42 -17.59
CA PRO A 108 18.03 38.43 -16.57
C PRO A 108 16.88 37.47 -16.87
N LEU A 109 16.86 36.35 -16.14
CA LEU A 109 15.73 35.43 -16.09
C LEU A 109 14.46 36.26 -15.95
N ASN A 110 13.60 36.21 -16.97
CA ASN A 110 12.48 37.14 -17.16
C ASN A 110 11.34 36.83 -16.19
N THR A 111 11.66 37.01 -14.91
CA THR A 111 10.83 36.86 -13.72
C THR A 111 9.94 38.08 -13.55
N LYS A 112 9.27 38.44 -14.66
CA LYS A 112 7.85 38.77 -14.59
C LYS A 112 7.16 37.62 -13.85
N LYS A 113 7.10 37.75 -12.52
CA LYS A 113 5.98 37.28 -11.70
C LYS A 113 4.75 37.88 -12.36
N THR A 114 4.20 37.16 -13.33
CA THR A 114 2.97 37.53 -14.00
C THR A 114 1.91 37.58 -12.90
N LYS A 115 1.57 38.79 -12.46
CA LYS A 115 0.32 39.03 -11.72
C LYS A 115 -0.73 38.25 -12.50
N PRO A 116 -1.45 37.28 -11.89
CA PRO A 116 -2.35 36.44 -12.64
C PRO A 116 -3.28 37.35 -13.44
N THR A 117 -3.35 37.13 -14.75
CA THR A 117 -4.26 37.89 -15.62
C THR A 117 -5.68 37.78 -15.07
N ALA A 118 -6.59 38.68 -15.44
CA ALA A 118 -7.97 38.62 -14.94
C ALA A 118 -8.60 37.21 -15.09
N GLN A 119 -8.26 36.50 -16.17
CA GLN A 119 -8.61 35.08 -16.40
C GLN A 119 -7.96 34.11 -15.40
N GLY A 120 -6.67 34.27 -15.08
CA GLY A 120 -5.97 33.44 -14.09
C GLY A 120 -6.50 33.61 -12.67
N ASN A 121 -6.87 34.83 -12.28
CA ASN A 121 -7.59 35.07 -11.02
C ASN A 121 -8.99 34.44 -11.05
N ALA A 122 -9.78 34.65 -12.12
CA ALA A 122 -11.11 34.07 -12.26
C ALA A 122 -11.10 32.52 -12.21
N HIS A 123 -10.09 31.87 -12.80
CA HIS A 123 -9.90 30.41 -12.73
C HIS A 123 -9.73 29.94 -11.27
N LEU A 124 -8.91 30.64 -10.47
CA LEU A 124 -8.73 30.33 -9.06
C LEU A 124 -10.00 30.61 -8.24
N THR A 125 -10.78 31.64 -8.58
CA THR A 125 -12.08 31.92 -7.92
C THR A 125 -13.08 30.80 -8.17
N ILE A 126 -13.29 30.37 -9.42
CA ILE A 126 -14.23 29.28 -9.76
C ILE A 126 -13.81 27.96 -9.10
N GLY A 127 -12.51 27.65 -9.09
CA GLY A 127 -12.00 26.45 -8.42
C GLY A 127 -12.18 26.48 -6.89
N ARG A 128 -12.03 27.65 -6.26
CA ARG A 128 -12.29 27.83 -4.82
C ARG A 128 -13.78 27.75 -4.49
N ASP A 129 -14.66 28.31 -5.32
CA ASP A 129 -16.11 28.22 -5.15
C ASP A 129 -16.61 26.76 -5.27
N PHE A 130 -16.09 26.00 -6.25
CA PHE A 130 -16.36 24.57 -6.35
C PHE A 130 -15.92 23.80 -5.09
N ILE A 131 -14.69 24.03 -4.62
CA ILE A 131 -14.17 23.40 -3.40
C ILE A 131 -14.99 23.80 -2.16
N TYR A 132 -15.39 25.08 -2.06
CA TYR A 132 -16.24 25.57 -0.98
C TYR A 132 -17.61 24.89 -0.96
N GLN A 133 -18.26 24.70 -2.12
CA GLN A 133 -19.51 23.95 -2.21
C GLN A 133 -19.33 22.50 -1.73
N VAL A 134 -18.31 21.78 -2.21
CA VAL A 134 -18.01 20.40 -1.74
C VAL A 134 -17.72 20.37 -0.24
N THR A 135 -17.00 21.38 0.28
CA THR A 135 -16.70 21.53 1.71
C THR A 135 -17.98 21.72 2.53
N SER A 136 -18.92 22.55 2.07
CA SER A 136 -20.22 22.77 2.73
C SER A 136 -20.98 21.47 2.89
N HIS A 137 -21.17 20.70 1.81
CA HIS A 137 -21.91 19.43 1.85
C HIS A 137 -21.26 18.35 2.73
N ILE A 138 -19.95 18.39 2.95
CA ILE A 138 -19.27 17.52 3.94
C ILE A 138 -19.47 18.06 5.37
N ASN A 139 -19.43 19.38 5.55
CA ASN A 139 -19.65 20.04 6.83
C ASN A 139 -21.10 19.89 7.33
N ASP A 140 -22.08 19.97 6.45
CA ASP A 140 -23.51 19.72 6.72
C ASP A 140 -23.74 18.28 7.21
N TRP A 141 -22.95 17.32 6.71
CA TRP A 141 -22.95 15.95 7.22
C TRP A 141 -22.28 15.84 8.59
N ASN A 142 -21.09 16.44 8.77
CA ASN A 142 -20.34 16.43 10.04
C ASN A 142 -21.16 17.00 11.21
N ASN A 143 -21.89 18.11 10.97
CA ASN A 143 -22.58 18.87 12.01
C ASN A 143 -24.01 18.41 12.29
N GLY A 144 -24.45 17.27 11.75
CA GLY A 144 -25.81 16.76 11.96
C GLY A 144 -26.91 17.67 11.42
N ALA A 145 -26.66 18.43 10.34
CA ALA A 145 -27.64 19.35 9.79
C ALA A 145 -28.91 18.61 9.32
N LYS A 146 -30.03 19.33 9.19
CA LYS A 146 -31.33 18.75 8.74
C LYS A 146 -31.23 17.98 7.41
N CYS A 147 -30.25 18.31 6.58
CA CYS A 147 -29.93 17.67 5.30
C CYS A 147 -28.88 16.54 5.37
N GLN A 148 -28.36 16.15 6.55
CA GLN A 148 -27.28 15.15 6.70
C GLN A 148 -27.52 13.86 5.89
N HIS A 149 -28.77 13.38 5.85
CA HIS A 149 -29.20 12.20 5.10
C HIS A 149 -29.02 12.29 3.57
N ILE A 150 -28.87 13.49 3.01
CA ILE A 150 -28.51 13.73 1.59
C ILE A 150 -27.19 14.49 1.41
N ALA A 151 -26.58 15.04 2.46
CA ALA A 151 -25.45 15.97 2.35
C ALA A 151 -24.23 15.36 1.62
N LEU A 152 -23.75 14.17 2.02
CA LEU A 152 -22.67 13.50 1.27
C LEU A 152 -23.10 13.12 -0.15
N LYS A 153 -24.37 12.80 -0.38
CA LYS A 153 -24.90 12.49 -1.72
C LYS A 153 -24.85 13.74 -2.62
N ALA A 154 -25.17 14.92 -2.08
CA ALA A 154 -24.99 16.19 -2.75
C ALA A 154 -23.51 16.45 -3.08
N ALA A 155 -22.57 16.21 -2.16
CA ALA A 155 -21.14 16.34 -2.41
C ALA A 155 -20.64 15.45 -3.57
N PHE A 156 -20.98 14.15 -3.57
CA PHE A 156 -20.56 13.22 -4.61
C PHE A 156 -21.27 13.45 -5.96
N VAL A 157 -22.52 13.90 -5.96
CA VAL A 157 -23.22 14.29 -7.20
C VAL A 157 -22.63 15.59 -7.77
N LEU A 158 -22.30 16.59 -6.95
CA LEU A 158 -21.62 17.82 -7.39
C LEU A 158 -20.28 17.51 -8.09
N LEU A 159 -19.48 16.61 -7.51
CA LEU A 159 -18.26 16.08 -8.14
C LEU A 159 -18.55 15.43 -9.50
N ALA A 160 -19.61 14.62 -9.59
CA ALA A 160 -19.98 13.87 -10.79
C ALA A 160 -20.64 14.71 -11.90
N VAL A 161 -21.30 15.84 -11.59
CA VAL A 161 -21.94 16.72 -12.59
C VAL A 161 -21.10 17.96 -12.92
N GLY A 162 -20.51 18.62 -11.92
CA GLY A 162 -19.72 19.83 -12.12
C GLY A 162 -18.50 19.59 -13.01
N LEU A 163 -17.77 18.49 -12.78
CA LEU A 163 -16.49 18.18 -13.42
C LEU A 163 -16.63 17.38 -14.74
N GLN A 164 -17.82 17.26 -15.32
CA GLN A 164 -18.02 16.51 -16.57
C GLN A 164 -17.28 17.14 -17.75
N LYS A 165 -16.45 16.32 -18.43
CA LYS A 165 -15.74 16.74 -19.64
C LYS A 165 -16.75 16.95 -20.79
N PRO A 166 -16.83 18.15 -21.40
CA PRO A 166 -17.84 18.47 -22.43
C PRO A 166 -17.76 17.62 -23.71
N GLY A 167 -16.58 17.07 -24.03
CA GLY A 167 -16.36 16.21 -25.18
C GLY A 167 -14.90 15.75 -25.27
N PRO A 168 -14.54 14.76 -26.11
CA PRO A 168 -13.20 14.17 -26.10
C PRO A 168 -12.05 15.17 -26.36
N LYS A 169 -12.25 16.12 -27.27
CA LYS A 169 -11.26 17.14 -27.69
C LYS A 169 -11.40 18.50 -26.99
N SER A 170 -12.26 18.63 -25.98
CA SER A 170 -12.53 19.92 -25.32
C SER A 170 -11.34 20.48 -24.52
N LYS A 171 -11.18 21.80 -24.55
CA LYS A 171 -10.02 22.54 -23.99
C LYS A 171 -10.27 23.02 -22.55
N PRO A 172 -9.23 23.23 -21.73
CA PRO A 172 -9.38 23.65 -20.33
C PRO A 172 -10.23 24.92 -20.09
N LYS A 173 -10.17 25.90 -21.02
CA LYS A 173 -10.99 27.12 -20.95
C LYS A 173 -12.50 26.82 -21.02
N GLU A 174 -12.90 25.89 -21.89
CA GLU A 174 -14.29 25.44 -22.02
C GLU A 174 -14.76 24.73 -20.73
N HIS A 175 -13.85 24.00 -20.06
CA HIS A 175 -14.15 23.33 -18.79
C HIS A 175 -14.40 24.35 -17.67
N GLN A 176 -13.60 25.42 -17.61
CA GLN A 176 -13.78 26.52 -16.65
C GLN A 176 -15.11 27.26 -16.88
N GLU A 177 -15.41 27.64 -18.12
CA GLU A 177 -16.64 28.36 -18.48
C GLU A 177 -17.90 27.54 -18.19
N LEU A 178 -17.88 26.23 -18.44
CA LEU A 178 -19.00 25.35 -18.14
C LEU A 178 -19.10 25.03 -16.64
N LEU A 179 -17.98 24.83 -15.92
CA LEU A 179 -17.99 24.67 -14.46
C LEU A 179 -18.64 25.88 -13.77
N SER A 180 -18.33 27.11 -14.22
CA SER A 180 -18.96 28.32 -13.70
C SER A 180 -20.48 28.33 -13.90
N LYS A 181 -20.97 27.92 -15.08
CA LYS A 181 -22.41 27.83 -15.38
C LYS A 181 -23.11 26.74 -14.57
N ARG A 182 -22.44 25.59 -14.38
CA ARG A 182 -22.95 24.47 -13.58
C ARG A 182 -23.00 24.80 -12.09
N LEU A 183 -22.07 25.61 -11.56
CA LEU A 183 -22.10 26.08 -10.18
C LEU A 183 -23.28 27.02 -9.89
N VAL A 184 -23.66 27.87 -10.84
CA VAL A 184 -24.88 28.69 -10.74
C VAL A 184 -26.11 27.77 -10.69
N GLN A 185 -26.28 26.87 -11.67
CA GLN A 185 -27.37 25.90 -11.66
C GLN A 185 -27.41 25.02 -10.40
N TRP A 186 -26.25 24.66 -9.84
CA TRP A 186 -26.19 23.90 -8.58
C TRP A 186 -26.74 24.70 -7.39
N LYS A 187 -26.37 25.98 -7.28
CA LYS A 187 -26.85 26.91 -6.24
C LYS A 187 -28.33 27.23 -6.40
N ASP A 188 -28.81 27.31 -7.63
CA ASP A 188 -30.23 27.53 -7.97
C ASP A 188 -31.10 26.27 -7.77
N GLY A 189 -30.52 25.13 -7.36
CA GLY A 189 -31.23 23.85 -7.16
C GLY A 189 -31.55 23.08 -8.45
N GLU A 190 -31.07 23.56 -9.61
CA GLU A 190 -31.35 23.10 -10.98
C GLU A 190 -30.65 21.77 -11.35
N THR A 191 -30.57 20.85 -10.39
CA THR A 191 -29.98 19.51 -10.50
C THR A 191 -30.51 18.70 -11.70
N ASN A 192 -31.78 18.87 -12.06
CA ASN A 192 -32.38 18.24 -13.24
C ASN A 192 -31.77 18.73 -14.57
N LYS A 193 -31.36 20.00 -14.67
CA LYS A 193 -30.66 20.54 -15.86
C LYS A 193 -29.26 19.93 -15.98
N LEU A 194 -28.54 19.84 -14.86
CA LEU A 194 -27.22 19.22 -14.76
C LEU A 194 -27.23 17.71 -15.10
N LEU A 195 -28.21 16.96 -14.58
CA LEU A 195 -28.39 15.54 -14.90
C LEU A 195 -28.78 15.32 -16.37
N ARG A 196 -29.59 16.23 -16.96
CA ARG A 196 -29.92 16.19 -18.39
C ARG A 196 -28.69 16.46 -19.26
N GLU A 197 -27.86 17.45 -18.91
CA GLU A 197 -26.59 17.71 -19.60
C GLU A 197 -25.71 16.45 -19.61
N GLY A 198 -25.51 15.84 -18.44
CA GLY A 198 -24.66 14.65 -18.31
C GLY A 198 -25.17 13.43 -19.07
N ARG A 199 -26.48 13.17 -19.07
CA ARG A 199 -27.08 12.10 -19.89
C ARG A 199 -26.82 12.33 -21.38
N ILE A 200 -26.96 13.57 -21.86
CA ILE A 200 -26.69 13.94 -23.26
C ILE A 200 -25.20 13.74 -23.59
N ILE A 201 -24.28 14.20 -22.74
CA ILE A 201 -22.83 14.01 -22.93
C ILE A 201 -22.47 12.50 -23.00
N GLN A 202 -22.91 11.70 -22.02
CA GLN A 202 -22.57 10.27 -21.96
C GLN A 202 -23.11 9.49 -23.17
N SER A 203 -24.34 9.77 -23.62
CA SER A 203 -24.93 9.15 -24.82
C SER A 203 -24.13 9.36 -26.12
N ARG A 204 -23.27 10.39 -26.15
CA ARG A 204 -22.43 10.74 -27.30
C ARG A 204 -21.02 10.13 -27.20
N ILE A 205 -20.49 9.92 -25.99
CA ILE A 205 -19.13 9.40 -25.78
C ILE A 205 -18.95 8.00 -26.37
N GLY A 206 -19.96 7.13 -26.25
CA GLY A 206 -19.89 5.77 -26.80
C GLY A 206 -19.70 5.71 -28.33
N LYS A 207 -20.15 6.75 -29.06
CA LYS A 207 -20.07 6.85 -30.52
C LYS A 207 -18.77 7.48 -31.03
N LEU A 208 -17.83 7.79 -30.13
CA LEU A 208 -16.59 8.54 -30.42
C LEU A 208 -15.31 7.74 -30.11
N ARG A 209 -15.39 6.40 -30.09
CA ARG A 209 -14.19 5.55 -30.05
C ARG A 209 -13.47 5.62 -31.40
N SER A 210 -12.18 5.96 -31.35
CA SER A 210 -11.26 5.73 -32.47
C SER A 210 -11.23 4.24 -32.78
N THR A 211 -11.24 3.87 -34.07
CA THR A 211 -10.89 2.52 -34.54
C THR A 211 -9.42 2.21 -34.28
N ASP A 212 -8.58 3.23 -34.43
CA ASP A 212 -7.14 3.07 -34.49
C ASP A 212 -6.58 2.91 -33.06
N PRO A 213 -5.71 1.91 -32.80
CA PRO A 213 -5.09 1.73 -31.50
C PRO A 213 -4.17 2.93 -31.19
N PRO A 214 -4.13 3.41 -29.93
CA PRO A 214 -3.34 4.58 -29.59
C PRO A 214 -1.85 4.26 -29.67
N ASP A 215 -1.13 5.02 -30.50
CA ASP A 215 0.30 4.93 -30.75
C ASP A 215 1.13 4.79 -29.45
N LYS A 216 1.70 3.59 -29.23
CA LYS A 216 2.50 3.26 -28.04
C LYS A 216 3.65 4.27 -27.85
N SER A 217 4.30 4.75 -28.92
CA SER A 217 5.44 5.67 -28.85
C SER A 217 5.08 7.03 -28.25
N LYS A 218 3.81 7.44 -28.34
CA LYS A 218 3.29 8.69 -27.76
C LYS A 218 2.62 8.47 -26.40
N VAL A 219 2.04 7.29 -26.16
CA VAL A 219 1.40 6.93 -24.88
C VAL A 219 2.44 6.66 -23.79
N PHE A 220 3.50 5.90 -24.10
CA PHE A 220 4.53 5.50 -23.14
C PHE A 220 5.23 6.69 -22.45
N PRO A 221 5.89 7.63 -23.16
CA PRO A 221 6.60 8.75 -22.52
C PRO A 221 5.64 9.66 -21.76
N LYS A 222 4.41 9.87 -22.26
CA LYS A 222 3.38 10.63 -21.56
C LYS A 222 3.05 9.99 -20.20
N LEU A 223 2.85 8.67 -20.15
CA LEU A 223 2.55 7.98 -18.89
C LEU A 223 3.73 8.04 -17.92
N VAL A 224 4.98 7.96 -18.41
CA VAL A 224 6.18 8.13 -17.57
C VAL A 224 6.25 9.55 -16.99
N LEU A 225 6.08 10.59 -17.82
CA LEU A 225 6.11 12.00 -17.41
C LEU A 225 4.95 12.39 -16.48
N GLU A 226 3.80 11.72 -16.57
CA GLU A 226 2.70 11.84 -15.59
C GLU A 226 2.93 11.03 -14.29
N GLY A 227 4.08 10.36 -14.14
CA GLY A 227 4.42 9.53 -12.96
C GLY A 227 3.67 8.20 -12.90
N GLN A 228 3.07 7.76 -14.01
CA GLN A 228 2.28 6.54 -14.14
C GLN A 228 3.11 5.32 -14.58
N ILE A 229 4.26 5.08 -13.94
CA ILE A 229 5.23 4.04 -14.35
C ILE A 229 4.57 2.66 -14.57
N ASN A 230 3.73 2.18 -13.64
CA ASN A 230 3.05 0.87 -13.75
C ASN A 230 1.94 0.83 -14.83
N SER A 231 1.57 1.98 -15.40
CA SER A 231 0.74 2.07 -16.61
C SER A 231 1.61 2.05 -17.86
N ALA A 232 2.75 2.75 -17.85
CA ALA A 232 3.73 2.75 -18.93
C ALA A 232 4.32 1.36 -19.17
N LEU A 233 4.79 0.67 -18.12
CA LEU A 233 5.38 -0.67 -18.19
C LEU A 233 4.42 -1.74 -18.73
N ARG A 234 3.10 -1.57 -18.55
CA ARG A 234 2.10 -2.46 -19.17
C ARG A 234 1.96 -2.30 -20.70
N SER A 235 2.70 -1.37 -21.29
CA SER A 235 2.88 -1.28 -22.75
C SER A 235 3.98 -2.21 -23.28
N LEU A 236 4.87 -2.70 -22.38
CA LEU A 236 5.97 -3.64 -22.66
C LEU A 236 5.54 -5.10 -22.47
N SER A 237 4.58 -5.36 -21.58
CA SER A 237 4.09 -6.71 -21.32
C SER A 237 3.18 -7.19 -22.46
N LEU A 238 3.53 -8.31 -23.10
CA LEU A 238 2.71 -8.97 -24.13
C LEU A 238 1.42 -9.62 -23.57
N SER A 239 1.31 -9.76 -22.25
CA SER A 239 0.16 -10.36 -21.56
C SER A 239 -1.11 -9.52 -21.70
N THR A 240 -2.17 -10.11 -22.26
CA THR A 240 -3.53 -9.53 -22.32
C THR A 240 -4.30 -9.56 -21.00
N SER A 241 -3.82 -10.33 -20.02
CA SER A 241 -4.45 -10.51 -18.71
C SER A 241 -4.37 -9.26 -17.82
N GLY A 242 -5.34 -9.11 -16.91
CA GLY A 242 -5.52 -7.89 -16.13
C GLY A 242 -6.11 -6.69 -16.92
N SER A 243 -6.59 -6.93 -18.15
CA SER A 243 -7.43 -6.00 -18.91
C SER A 243 -8.84 -5.88 -18.28
N VAL A 244 -9.61 -4.88 -18.72
CA VAL A 244 -11.02 -4.71 -18.28
C VAL A 244 -11.93 -5.41 -19.28
N LEU A 245 -12.67 -6.41 -18.81
CA LEU A 245 -13.58 -7.18 -19.64
C LEU A 245 -14.88 -6.41 -19.98
N PRO A 246 -15.51 -6.70 -21.13
CA PRO A 246 -16.87 -6.23 -21.42
C PRO A 246 -17.89 -6.84 -20.43
N LEU A 247 -19.00 -6.12 -20.21
CA LEU A 247 -20.11 -6.62 -19.40
C LEU A 247 -21.04 -7.49 -20.26
N THR A 248 -20.58 -8.68 -20.63
CA THR A 248 -21.44 -9.74 -21.21
C THR A 248 -22.23 -10.44 -20.11
N ASP A 249 -23.30 -11.15 -20.47
CA ASP A 249 -24.13 -11.89 -19.50
C ASP A 249 -23.32 -12.95 -18.75
N GLU A 250 -22.36 -13.60 -19.41
CA GLU A 250 -21.42 -14.53 -18.78
C GLU A 250 -20.51 -13.84 -17.74
N VAL A 251 -19.93 -12.68 -18.08
CA VAL A 251 -19.11 -11.89 -17.15
C VAL A 251 -19.96 -11.40 -15.97
N MET A 252 -21.21 -11.01 -16.21
CA MET A 252 -22.16 -10.61 -15.18
C MET A 252 -22.55 -11.78 -14.26
N ALA A 253 -22.80 -12.98 -14.81
CA ALA A 253 -23.06 -14.18 -14.04
C ALA A 253 -21.84 -14.59 -13.18
N GLN A 254 -20.63 -14.55 -13.75
CA GLN A 254 -19.38 -14.75 -13.01
C GLN A 254 -19.22 -13.72 -11.88
N LEU A 255 -19.55 -12.43 -12.10
CA LEU A 255 -19.51 -11.42 -11.04
C LEU A 255 -20.53 -11.72 -9.93
N GLN A 256 -21.77 -12.08 -10.28
CA GLN A 256 -22.83 -12.42 -9.32
C GLN A 256 -22.46 -13.64 -8.48
N GLN A 257 -21.99 -14.73 -9.11
CA GLN A 257 -21.55 -15.95 -8.42
C GLN A 257 -20.45 -15.68 -7.38
N LYS A 258 -19.58 -14.70 -7.64
CA LYS A 258 -18.49 -14.31 -6.73
C LYS A 258 -18.95 -13.41 -5.56
N HIS A 259 -20.24 -13.07 -5.46
CA HIS A 259 -20.81 -12.26 -4.38
C HIS A 259 -21.91 -13.03 -3.61
N PRO A 260 -21.55 -14.01 -2.76
CA PRO A 260 -22.52 -14.81 -2.01
C PRO A 260 -23.33 -13.97 -1.00
N SER A 261 -24.53 -14.48 -0.68
CA SER A 261 -25.40 -13.92 0.36
C SER A 261 -24.70 -13.82 1.71
N PRO A 262 -25.02 -12.79 2.55
CA PRO A 262 -24.50 -12.71 3.90
C PRO A 262 -24.84 -13.95 4.72
N GLN A 263 -23.85 -14.50 5.43
CA GLN A 263 -24.05 -15.55 6.43
C GLN A 263 -24.17 -14.94 7.84
N PRO A 264 -24.96 -15.54 8.75
CA PRO A 264 -24.97 -15.19 10.17
C PRO A 264 -23.72 -15.72 10.88
N ALA A 265 -23.33 -15.09 11.98
CA ALA A 265 -22.26 -15.61 12.84
C ALA A 265 -22.69 -16.93 13.49
N LYS A 266 -21.75 -17.88 13.62
CA LYS A 266 -21.91 -19.09 14.44
C LYS A 266 -21.19 -18.91 15.77
N LEU A 267 -21.69 -19.53 16.84
CA LEU A 267 -21.15 -19.30 18.20
C LEU A 267 -19.65 -19.61 18.31
N GLY A 268 -19.18 -20.72 17.75
CA GLY A 268 -17.76 -21.10 17.71
C GLY A 268 -16.87 -20.25 16.78
N SER A 269 -17.43 -19.26 16.08
CA SER A 269 -16.71 -18.27 15.27
C SER A 269 -16.61 -16.89 15.92
N LEU A 270 -17.31 -16.70 17.05
CA LEU A 270 -17.31 -15.49 17.85
C LEU A 270 -16.34 -15.65 19.01
N LEU A 271 -15.64 -14.57 19.35
CA LEU A 271 -14.73 -14.57 20.50
C LEU A 271 -15.17 -13.59 21.58
N PHE A 272 -14.72 -13.89 22.79
CA PHE A 272 -15.30 -13.39 24.03
C PHE A 272 -14.21 -12.76 24.88
N GLY A 273 -14.34 -11.46 25.11
CA GLY A 273 -13.39 -10.64 25.84
C GLY A 273 -13.96 -9.24 26.07
N PRO A 274 -13.17 -8.32 26.64
CA PRO A 274 -13.62 -6.95 26.91
C PRO A 274 -13.85 -6.18 25.61
N ILE A 275 -15.12 -6.09 25.20
CA ILE A 275 -15.55 -5.24 24.09
C ILE A 275 -15.62 -3.81 24.60
N ASN A 276 -14.61 -2.99 24.27
CA ASN A 276 -14.64 -1.55 24.49
C ASN A 276 -14.75 -0.81 23.16
N ASP A 277 -15.98 -0.50 22.76
CA ASP A 277 -16.24 0.37 21.59
C ASP A 277 -15.97 1.86 21.91
N GLU A 278 -15.95 2.25 23.19
CA GLU A 278 -15.67 3.62 23.66
C GLU A 278 -14.17 3.88 23.74
N PHE A 279 -13.53 3.82 22.56
CA PHE A 279 -12.10 4.08 22.43
C PHE A 279 -11.80 5.59 22.51
N PRO A 280 -10.85 6.07 23.33
CA PRO A 280 -10.68 7.50 23.62
C PRO A 280 -10.50 8.37 22.37
N GLU A 281 -11.34 9.41 22.22
CA GLU A 281 -11.35 10.29 21.04
C GLU A 281 -9.99 10.97 20.78
N SER A 282 -9.22 11.20 21.85
CA SER A 282 -7.87 11.77 21.84
C SER A 282 -6.89 10.96 20.99
N VAL A 283 -7.06 9.64 20.86
CA VAL A 283 -6.19 8.80 20.00
C VAL A 283 -6.38 9.16 18.53
N TYR A 284 -7.59 9.53 18.10
CA TYR A 284 -7.85 9.99 16.74
C TYR A 284 -7.41 11.44 16.50
N SER A 285 -6.92 12.17 17.49
CA SER A 285 -6.52 13.60 17.39
C SER A 285 -5.63 13.90 16.18
N GLY A 286 -4.65 13.03 15.89
CA GLY A 286 -3.73 13.10 14.75
C GLY A 286 -4.38 13.00 13.36
N ILE A 287 -5.67 12.65 13.27
CA ILE A 287 -6.47 12.82 12.05
C ILE A 287 -6.83 14.31 11.92
N ASN A 288 -6.07 15.03 11.09
CA ASN A 288 -6.13 16.47 10.92
C ASN A 288 -5.94 16.87 9.45
N GLY A 289 -6.05 18.17 9.15
CA GLY A 289 -5.98 18.67 7.77
C GLY A 289 -4.67 18.34 7.05
N GLU A 290 -3.53 18.27 7.75
CA GLU A 290 -2.26 17.90 7.14
C GLU A 290 -2.13 16.39 6.91
N THR A 291 -2.60 15.54 7.84
CA THR A 291 -2.61 14.08 7.60
C THR A 291 -3.57 13.69 6.47
N VAL A 292 -4.69 14.41 6.29
CA VAL A 292 -5.55 14.29 5.09
C VAL A 292 -4.82 14.74 3.82
N ARG A 293 -4.14 15.91 3.83
CA ARG A 293 -3.37 16.41 2.69
C ARG A 293 -2.26 15.43 2.28
N GLN A 294 -1.55 14.87 3.26
CA GLN A 294 -0.50 13.86 3.05
C GLN A 294 -1.06 12.52 2.56
N ALA A 295 -2.23 12.10 3.04
CA ALA A 295 -2.94 10.94 2.53
C ALA A 295 -3.40 11.14 1.08
N ALA A 296 -3.83 12.35 0.69
CA ALA A 296 -4.19 12.70 -0.69
C ALA A 296 -2.98 12.70 -1.63
N LEU A 297 -1.85 13.28 -1.22
CA LEU A 297 -0.56 13.19 -1.93
C LEU A 297 -0.18 11.72 -2.16
N ARG A 298 -0.22 10.89 -1.11
CA ARG A 298 0.08 9.44 -1.11
C ARG A 298 -1.05 8.56 -1.66
N THR A 299 -2.06 9.10 -2.34
CA THR A 299 -3.14 8.34 -2.99
C THR A 299 -2.95 8.28 -4.50
N LYS A 300 -3.27 7.11 -5.09
CA LYS A 300 -3.17 6.78 -6.51
C LYS A 300 -4.45 6.04 -6.98
N GLY A 301 -4.55 5.79 -8.28
CA GLY A 301 -5.62 4.99 -8.91
C GLY A 301 -6.91 5.76 -9.23
N SER A 302 -7.75 5.10 -10.04
CA SER A 302 -8.96 5.64 -10.68
C SER A 302 -10.03 6.14 -9.70
N GLY A 303 -10.95 6.97 -10.21
CA GLY A 303 -12.12 7.42 -9.47
C GLY A 303 -13.17 6.34 -9.23
N GLY A 304 -13.93 6.51 -8.15
CA GLY A 304 -15.10 5.71 -7.80
C GLY A 304 -16.33 6.10 -8.63
N PRO A 305 -17.56 5.87 -8.11
CA PRO A 305 -18.81 6.30 -8.73
C PRO A 305 -18.87 7.78 -9.19
N CYS A 306 -18.28 8.72 -8.45
CA CYS A 306 -18.25 10.14 -8.84
C CYS A 306 -17.29 10.46 -10.00
N GLY A 307 -16.48 9.49 -10.44
CA GLY A 307 -15.56 9.60 -11.57
C GLY A 307 -14.24 10.33 -11.28
N VAL A 308 -14.17 11.17 -10.24
CA VAL A 308 -12.96 11.94 -9.89
C VAL A 308 -11.86 11.04 -9.36
N ASP A 309 -10.66 11.10 -9.97
CA ASP A 309 -9.53 10.23 -9.64
C ASP A 309 -8.63 10.75 -8.52
N ALA A 310 -7.62 9.96 -8.15
CA ALA A 310 -6.62 10.37 -7.16
C ALA A 310 -5.88 11.68 -7.52
N ASN A 311 -5.67 11.98 -8.81
CA ASN A 311 -5.03 13.22 -9.21
C ASN A 311 -5.98 14.43 -9.06
N GLY A 312 -7.27 14.28 -9.35
CA GLY A 312 -8.30 15.28 -9.09
C GLY A 312 -8.38 15.64 -7.61
N PHE A 313 -8.47 14.63 -6.73
CA PHE A 313 -8.45 14.87 -5.28
C PHE A 313 -7.13 15.46 -4.78
N ARG A 314 -5.98 15.04 -5.33
CA ARG A 314 -4.68 15.67 -5.01
C ARG A 314 -4.66 17.16 -5.37
N ARG A 315 -5.29 17.58 -6.48
CA ARG A 315 -5.44 19.00 -6.82
C ARG A 315 -6.37 19.73 -5.84
N MET A 316 -7.50 19.15 -5.45
CA MET A 316 -8.45 19.81 -4.54
C MET A 316 -7.94 19.92 -3.09
N LEU A 317 -7.17 18.94 -2.61
CA LEU A 317 -6.72 18.85 -1.21
C LEU A 317 -5.30 19.39 -0.98
N ALA A 318 -4.41 19.37 -1.99
CA ALA A 318 -2.98 19.70 -1.80
C ALA A 318 -2.43 20.85 -2.67
N CYS A 319 -3.24 21.46 -3.55
CA CYS A 319 -2.77 22.55 -4.42
C CYS A 319 -2.67 23.89 -3.67
N LYS A 320 -1.43 24.40 -3.48
CA LYS A 320 -1.16 25.69 -2.83
C LYS A 320 -1.97 26.85 -3.41
N SER A 321 -2.30 26.83 -4.70
CA SER A 321 -3.03 27.91 -5.39
C SER A 321 -4.47 28.12 -4.90
N PHE A 322 -5.13 27.09 -4.36
CA PHE A 322 -6.48 27.22 -3.81
C PHE A 322 -6.50 27.80 -2.38
N LYS A 323 -5.34 27.91 -1.70
CA LYS A 323 -5.19 28.49 -0.36
C LYS A 323 -6.16 27.85 0.65
N GLN A 324 -6.89 28.66 1.42
CA GLN A 324 -7.75 28.23 2.52
C GLN A 324 -8.82 27.23 2.09
N SER A 325 -9.36 27.30 0.87
CA SER A 325 -10.36 26.34 0.40
C SER A 325 -9.87 24.89 0.44
N SER A 326 -8.61 24.63 0.07
CA SER A 326 -8.01 23.29 0.23
C SER A 326 -7.75 22.93 1.68
N LYS A 327 -7.30 23.89 2.51
CA LYS A 327 -7.08 23.66 3.94
C LYS A 327 -8.37 23.22 4.64
N THR A 328 -9.47 23.95 4.41
CA THR A 328 -10.76 23.65 5.03
C THR A 328 -11.45 22.43 4.43
N LEU A 329 -11.26 22.12 3.14
CA LEU A 329 -11.68 20.81 2.62
C LEU A 329 -10.94 19.66 3.34
N CYS A 330 -9.65 19.81 3.61
CA CYS A 330 -8.89 18.83 4.41
C CYS A 330 -9.37 18.77 5.86
N GLU A 331 -9.66 19.92 6.49
CA GLU A 331 -10.18 20.01 7.87
C GLU A 331 -11.53 19.27 8.01
N VAL A 332 -12.52 19.56 7.16
CA VAL A 332 -13.83 18.85 7.23
C VAL A 332 -13.73 17.37 6.86
N THR A 333 -12.77 16.99 6.00
CA THR A 333 -12.49 15.58 5.67
C THR A 333 -11.82 14.85 6.84
N ALA A 334 -11.04 15.56 7.66
CA ALA A 334 -10.45 15.02 8.88
C ALA A 334 -11.51 14.80 9.97
N THR A 335 -12.42 15.77 10.15
CA THR A 335 -13.60 15.60 11.02
C THR A 335 -14.41 14.39 10.58
N MET A 336 -14.77 14.26 9.30
CA MET A 336 -15.51 13.11 8.79
C MET A 336 -14.79 11.77 9.07
N ALA A 337 -13.46 11.74 8.97
CA ALA A 337 -12.68 10.55 9.29
C ALA A 337 -12.67 10.21 10.79
N LYS A 338 -12.65 11.22 11.69
CA LYS A 338 -12.82 11.05 13.14
C LYS A 338 -14.23 10.56 13.50
N THR A 339 -15.27 11.21 12.99
CA THR A 339 -16.68 10.85 13.22
C THR A 339 -16.96 9.39 12.85
N LEU A 340 -16.37 8.89 11.76
CA LEU A 340 -16.46 7.48 11.33
C LEU A 340 -15.73 6.48 12.25
N CYS A 341 -14.80 6.93 13.09
CA CYS A 341 -14.08 6.11 14.08
C CYS A 341 -14.69 6.15 15.48
N ILE A 342 -15.45 7.19 15.82
CA ILE A 342 -15.95 7.42 17.19
C ILE A 342 -17.43 7.03 17.33
N HIS A 343 -18.27 7.30 16.32
CA HIS A 343 -19.71 7.09 16.44
C HIS A 343 -20.23 6.00 15.51
N TYR A 344 -21.28 5.28 15.92
CA TYR A 344 -22.03 4.39 15.03
C TYR A 344 -22.95 5.21 14.12
N ILE A 345 -22.58 5.29 12.84
CA ILE A 345 -23.21 6.14 11.83
C ILE A 345 -24.34 5.38 11.10
N ASP A 346 -25.47 6.03 10.83
CA ASP A 346 -26.48 5.47 9.91
C ASP A 346 -25.93 5.38 8.47
N ARG A 347 -26.01 4.17 7.92
CA ARG A 347 -25.57 3.81 6.58
C ARG A 347 -26.29 4.63 5.49
N SER A 348 -27.52 5.08 5.70
CA SER A 348 -28.23 5.88 4.70
C SER A 348 -27.46 7.17 4.35
N THR A 349 -26.86 7.81 5.37
CA THR A 349 -26.13 9.08 5.25
C THR A 349 -24.78 8.93 4.53
N ILE A 350 -24.12 7.77 4.66
CA ILE A 350 -22.78 7.48 4.11
C ILE A 350 -22.80 6.54 2.90
N GLU A 351 -23.97 6.10 2.43
CA GLU A 351 -24.15 5.26 1.23
C GLU A 351 -23.25 5.66 0.03
N PRO A 352 -23.21 6.92 -0.42
CA PRO A 352 -22.35 7.32 -1.55
C PRO A 352 -20.85 7.29 -1.24
N LEU A 353 -20.44 7.44 0.03
CA LEU A 353 -19.04 7.26 0.46
C LEU A 353 -18.65 5.77 0.45
N LEU A 354 -19.60 4.88 0.79
CA LEU A 354 -19.41 3.44 0.78
C LEU A 354 -19.52 2.82 -0.62
N ALA A 355 -20.19 3.50 -1.55
CA ALA A 355 -20.36 3.08 -2.93
C ALA A 355 -19.01 2.80 -3.64
N SER A 356 -19.05 1.89 -4.62
CA SER A 356 -17.88 1.43 -5.35
C SER A 356 -18.27 1.10 -6.78
N ARG A 357 -17.46 1.51 -7.76
CA ARG A 357 -17.63 1.12 -9.15
C ARG A 357 -17.04 -0.28 -9.35
N LEU A 358 -17.88 -1.28 -9.55
CA LEU A 358 -17.46 -2.64 -9.87
C LEU A 358 -16.84 -2.68 -11.28
N ILE A 359 -15.72 -3.38 -11.42
CA ILE A 359 -15.01 -3.59 -12.69
C ILE A 359 -14.62 -5.07 -12.77
N PRO A 360 -14.98 -5.81 -13.83
CA PRO A 360 -14.40 -7.12 -14.11
C PRO A 360 -12.99 -6.93 -14.68
N LEU A 361 -11.99 -7.40 -13.95
CA LEU A 361 -10.66 -7.62 -14.53
C LEU A 361 -10.55 -9.05 -15.03
N ASP A 362 -9.85 -9.23 -16.14
CA ASP A 362 -9.40 -10.55 -16.60
C ASP A 362 -8.38 -11.15 -15.62
N LYS A 363 -8.60 -12.38 -15.15
CA LYS A 363 -7.63 -13.16 -14.36
C LYS A 363 -6.77 -14.08 -15.26
N GLY A 364 -7.07 -14.19 -16.55
CA GLY A 364 -6.62 -15.26 -17.44
C GLY A 364 -7.64 -16.41 -17.49
N GLU A 365 -7.51 -17.28 -18.49
CA GLU A 365 -8.29 -18.54 -18.62
C GLU A 365 -9.82 -18.34 -18.56
N GLY A 366 -10.32 -17.19 -19.05
CA GLY A 366 -11.75 -16.84 -19.02
C GLY A 366 -12.29 -16.48 -17.62
N ALA A 367 -11.46 -16.49 -16.58
CA ALA A 367 -11.89 -16.25 -15.21
C ALA A 367 -11.96 -14.74 -14.87
N VAL A 368 -13.13 -14.27 -14.43
CA VAL A 368 -13.32 -12.88 -13.99
C VAL A 368 -12.81 -12.67 -12.56
N ARG A 369 -12.14 -11.54 -12.30
CA ARG A 369 -11.80 -11.01 -10.96
C ARG A 369 -12.61 -9.72 -10.68
N PRO A 370 -13.54 -9.70 -9.71
CA PRO A 370 -14.30 -8.50 -9.34
C PRO A 370 -13.43 -7.47 -8.61
N ILE A 371 -13.40 -6.23 -9.08
CA ILE A 371 -12.72 -5.11 -8.41
C ILE A 371 -13.72 -3.99 -8.09
N GLY A 372 -13.99 -3.80 -6.80
CA GLY A 372 -14.75 -2.64 -6.31
C GLY A 372 -13.87 -1.40 -6.18
N VAL A 373 -13.95 -0.47 -7.13
CA VAL A 373 -13.26 0.83 -7.04
C VAL A 373 -14.05 1.79 -6.15
N ALA A 374 -13.76 1.74 -4.86
CA ALA A 374 -14.34 2.62 -3.84
C ALA A 374 -13.93 4.09 -4.01
N GLU A 375 -14.76 4.99 -3.47
CA GLU A 375 -14.55 6.43 -3.55
C GLU A 375 -13.21 6.92 -3.04
N VAL A 376 -12.63 7.92 -3.71
CA VAL A 376 -11.27 8.39 -3.42
C VAL A 376 -11.19 9.03 -2.03
N ILE A 377 -12.22 9.78 -1.62
CA ILE A 377 -12.36 10.30 -0.24
C ILE A 377 -12.27 9.14 0.76
N ARG A 378 -13.02 8.05 0.58
CA ARG A 378 -12.94 6.86 1.45
C ARG A 378 -11.54 6.25 1.47
N ARG A 379 -10.81 6.25 0.35
CA ARG A 379 -9.40 5.79 0.30
C ARG A 379 -8.44 6.74 1.03
N ILE A 380 -8.75 8.03 1.13
CA ILE A 380 -8.00 9.05 1.88
C ILE A 380 -8.31 8.97 3.37
N CYS A 381 -9.59 8.96 3.77
CA CYS A 381 -10.00 8.75 5.17
C CYS A 381 -9.41 7.45 5.73
N ARG A 382 -9.50 6.33 4.99
CA ARG A 382 -8.84 5.06 5.34
C ARG A 382 -7.34 5.23 5.64
N LYS A 383 -6.62 6.02 4.84
CA LYS A 383 -5.19 6.27 5.03
C LYS A 383 -4.90 7.11 6.28
N CYS A 384 -5.80 7.99 6.68
CA CYS A 384 -5.67 8.77 7.92
C CYS A 384 -5.91 7.86 9.14
N VAL A 385 -6.96 7.03 9.12
CA VAL A 385 -7.23 6.04 10.17
C VAL A 385 -6.08 5.04 10.31
N MET A 386 -5.55 4.52 9.20
CA MET A 386 -4.34 3.68 9.19
C MET A 386 -3.02 4.45 9.43
N ASN A 387 -3.05 5.76 9.67
CA ASN A 387 -1.89 6.51 10.20
C ASN A 387 -1.94 6.59 11.73
N ILE A 388 -3.08 6.27 12.35
CA ILE A 388 -3.23 6.10 13.79
C ILE A 388 -3.08 4.60 14.10
N ALA A 389 -4.08 3.80 13.72
CA ALA A 389 -4.25 2.38 14.07
C ALA A 389 -3.25 1.41 13.39
N LYS A 390 -2.06 1.85 12.95
CA LYS A 390 -1.09 0.95 12.29
C LYS A 390 -0.41 0.02 13.30
N GLY A 391 -0.03 0.53 14.48
CA GLY A 391 0.59 -0.29 15.53
C GLY A 391 -0.38 -1.37 15.96
N ASP A 392 -1.51 -0.94 16.51
CA ASP A 392 -2.60 -1.77 17.03
C ASP A 392 -3.05 -2.86 16.05
N VAL A 393 -3.11 -2.57 14.75
CA VAL A 393 -3.41 -3.56 13.71
C VAL A 393 -2.25 -4.55 13.54
N VAL A 394 -1.02 -4.08 13.41
CA VAL A 394 0.19 -4.92 13.26
C VAL A 394 0.44 -5.79 14.49
N ASP A 395 0.05 -5.32 15.68
CA ASP A 395 0.15 -6.00 16.97
C ASP A 395 -0.97 -7.02 17.14
N ALA A 396 -2.23 -6.62 16.90
CA ALA A 396 -3.40 -7.50 16.90
C ALA A 396 -3.39 -8.57 15.78
N SER A 397 -2.35 -8.58 14.96
CA SER A 397 -2.05 -9.59 13.95
C SER A 397 -1.14 -10.74 14.42
N GLY A 398 -0.25 -10.45 15.38
CA GLY A 398 0.94 -11.25 15.69
C GLY A 398 1.91 -11.51 14.53
N SER A 399 3.00 -12.25 14.78
CA SER A 399 4.04 -12.49 13.77
C SER A 399 3.54 -13.23 12.52
N LEU A 400 2.67 -14.24 12.71
CA LEU A 400 2.37 -15.28 11.73
C LEU A 400 1.56 -14.80 10.51
N GLN A 401 0.84 -13.68 10.62
CA GLN A 401 0.18 -13.04 9.46
C GLN A 401 0.96 -11.82 8.98
N LEU A 402 1.58 -12.00 7.81
CA LEU A 402 2.66 -11.18 7.29
C LEU A 402 2.18 -10.07 6.35
N CYS A 403 0.95 -10.15 5.83
CA CYS A 403 0.33 -9.10 4.99
C CYS A 403 -0.21 -7.90 5.80
N ALA A 404 -0.18 -7.95 7.13
CA ALA A 404 -0.68 -6.90 8.04
C ALA A 404 0.04 -5.54 7.93
N GLY A 405 1.16 -5.45 7.19
CA GLY A 405 2.06 -4.30 7.21
C GLY A 405 3.38 -4.55 7.94
N LYS A 406 3.75 -5.83 8.17
CA LYS A 406 5.11 -6.22 8.56
C LYS A 406 6.10 -5.71 7.52
N LYS A 407 7.17 -5.08 7.99
CA LYS A 407 8.31 -4.68 7.15
C LYS A 407 8.93 -5.98 6.56
N SER A 408 8.99 -6.12 5.23
CA SER A 408 9.51 -7.33 4.53
C SER A 408 8.75 -8.66 4.78
N GLY A 409 7.47 -8.63 5.17
CA GLY A 409 6.71 -9.84 5.53
C GLY A 409 6.66 -10.96 4.47
N SER A 410 6.55 -10.63 3.18
CA SER A 410 6.55 -11.63 2.08
C SER A 410 7.95 -12.20 1.77
N GLU A 411 9.03 -11.55 2.21
CA GLU A 411 10.37 -12.12 2.16
C GLU A 411 10.54 -13.11 3.33
N ALA A 412 10.13 -12.70 4.53
CA ALA A 412 10.18 -13.53 5.73
C ALA A 412 9.36 -14.84 5.59
N ALA A 413 8.21 -14.80 4.91
CA ALA A 413 7.43 -15.99 4.59
C ALA A 413 8.25 -17.04 3.82
N ILE A 414 8.90 -16.63 2.73
CA ILE A 414 9.70 -17.52 1.89
C ILE A 414 10.91 -18.06 2.65
N HIS A 415 11.66 -17.18 3.34
CA HIS A 415 12.83 -17.57 4.12
C HIS A 415 12.48 -18.53 5.27
N ALA A 416 11.35 -18.33 5.95
CA ALA A 416 10.88 -19.23 7.00
C ALA A 416 10.45 -20.60 6.43
N VAL A 417 9.60 -20.63 5.40
CA VAL A 417 9.11 -21.90 4.84
C VAL A 417 10.25 -22.70 4.20
N HIS A 418 11.20 -22.04 3.53
CA HIS A 418 12.39 -22.71 2.98
C HIS A 418 13.29 -23.29 4.09
N LYS A 419 13.42 -22.59 5.24
CA LYS A 419 14.17 -23.08 6.41
C LYS A 419 13.44 -24.21 7.15
N ILE A 420 12.11 -24.19 7.19
CA ILE A 420 11.29 -25.28 7.78
C ILE A 420 11.35 -26.53 6.89
N PHE A 421 11.12 -26.42 5.58
CA PHE A 421 11.14 -27.57 4.66
C PHE A 421 12.50 -28.30 4.63
N LYS A 422 13.59 -27.55 4.87
CA LYS A 422 14.95 -28.09 4.99
C LYS A 422 15.25 -28.81 6.32
N ALA A 423 14.40 -28.70 7.34
CA ALA A 423 14.61 -29.38 8.62
C ALA A 423 14.28 -30.89 8.51
N ASP A 424 15.05 -31.73 9.21
CA ASP A 424 14.88 -33.19 9.16
C ASP A 424 13.54 -33.66 9.74
N ASP A 425 12.97 -32.89 10.67
CA ASP A 425 11.67 -33.14 11.31
C ASP A 425 10.45 -32.91 10.40
N THR A 426 10.65 -32.31 9.23
CA THR A 426 9.58 -31.86 8.33
C THR A 426 9.49 -32.80 7.13
N ASP A 427 8.33 -33.41 6.91
CA ASP A 427 8.08 -34.33 5.78
C ASP A 427 7.68 -33.59 4.50
N ALA A 428 6.88 -32.52 4.64
CA ALA A 428 6.24 -31.84 3.53
C ALA A 428 5.76 -30.41 3.89
N VAL A 429 5.46 -29.63 2.85
CA VAL A 429 4.82 -28.30 2.91
C VAL A 429 3.47 -28.34 2.21
N LEU A 430 2.40 -27.96 2.89
CA LEU A 430 1.06 -27.76 2.32
C LEU A 430 0.79 -26.27 2.06
N LEU A 431 0.56 -25.93 0.79
CA LEU A 431 0.16 -24.61 0.30
C LEU A 431 -1.36 -24.59 0.04
N ILE A 432 -2.07 -23.58 0.57
CA ILE A 432 -3.54 -23.46 0.45
C ILE A 432 -3.92 -22.34 -0.53
N ASP A 433 -4.81 -22.64 -1.50
CA ASP A 433 -5.59 -21.65 -2.28
C ASP A 433 -7.04 -21.68 -1.80
N ALA A 434 -7.58 -20.52 -1.44
CA ALA A 434 -8.98 -20.35 -1.04
C ALA A 434 -9.70 -19.44 -2.04
N PRO A 435 -10.43 -20.00 -3.02
CA PRO A 435 -11.06 -19.22 -4.07
C PRO A 435 -12.07 -18.23 -3.49
N ASN A 436 -11.92 -16.97 -3.91
CA ASN A 436 -12.85 -15.89 -3.55
C ASN A 436 -12.88 -15.56 -2.04
N ALA A 437 -11.88 -15.97 -1.25
CA ALA A 437 -11.73 -15.69 0.19
C ALA A 437 -11.87 -14.21 0.58
N PHE A 438 -11.73 -13.29 -0.38
CA PHE A 438 -12.33 -11.97 -0.25
C PHE A 438 -13.86 -12.09 -0.05
N ASN A 439 -14.69 -12.14 -1.09
CA ASN A 439 -16.13 -11.94 -0.94
C ASN A 439 -16.87 -12.93 0.00
N SER A 440 -16.33 -14.14 0.24
CA SER A 440 -16.97 -15.29 0.92
C SER A 440 -17.28 -15.16 2.43
N LEU A 441 -16.80 -14.12 3.11
CA LEU A 441 -16.89 -13.90 4.57
C LEU A 441 -18.23 -14.10 5.29
N ASN A 442 -18.14 -14.68 6.49
CA ASN A 442 -19.05 -14.43 7.60
C ASN A 442 -18.87 -13.03 8.22
N ARG A 443 -19.56 -12.04 7.68
CA ARG A 443 -19.34 -10.62 8.02
C ARG A 443 -19.76 -10.26 9.44
N ALA A 444 -20.67 -11.04 10.03
CA ALA A 444 -21.09 -10.86 11.42
C ALA A 444 -19.97 -11.28 12.38
N ALA A 445 -19.33 -12.43 12.16
CA ALA A 445 -18.22 -12.89 13.00
C ALA A 445 -17.03 -11.92 12.99
N ALA A 446 -16.56 -11.54 11.79
CA ALA A 446 -15.42 -10.62 11.64
C ALA A 446 -15.64 -9.24 12.29
N LEU A 447 -16.86 -8.70 12.23
CA LEU A 447 -17.21 -7.40 12.81
C LEU A 447 -17.47 -7.46 14.32
N HIS A 448 -17.71 -8.65 14.87
CA HIS A 448 -17.70 -8.88 16.30
C HIS A 448 -16.26 -9.00 16.81
N ASN A 449 -15.47 -9.92 16.25
CA ASN A 449 -14.11 -10.26 16.70
C ASN A 449 -13.16 -9.04 16.72
N ILE A 450 -13.27 -8.12 15.75
CA ILE A 450 -12.45 -6.89 15.77
C ILE A 450 -12.66 -6.02 17.03
N ARG A 451 -13.85 -6.08 17.65
CA ARG A 451 -14.17 -5.31 18.87
C ARG A 451 -13.49 -5.88 20.13
N VAL A 452 -12.95 -7.10 20.04
CA VAL A 452 -12.14 -7.73 21.10
C VAL A 452 -10.65 -7.45 20.87
N LEU A 453 -10.20 -7.44 19.61
CA LEU A 453 -8.77 -7.47 19.26
C LEU A 453 -8.14 -6.09 18.99
N CYS A 454 -8.89 -5.20 18.34
CA CYS A 454 -8.39 -3.97 17.74
C CYS A 454 -9.51 -2.91 17.73
N THR A 455 -9.96 -2.59 18.94
CA THR A 455 -11.04 -1.64 19.26
C THR A 455 -10.88 -0.30 18.53
N VAL A 456 -9.66 0.23 18.45
CA VAL A 456 -9.26 1.47 17.73
C VAL A 456 -9.68 1.55 16.25
N ILE A 457 -10.07 0.45 15.61
CA ILE A 457 -10.59 0.46 14.23
C ILE A 457 -11.90 -0.31 14.06
N ALA A 458 -12.47 -0.85 15.15
CA ALA A 458 -13.70 -1.63 15.15
C ALA A 458 -14.91 -0.81 14.65
N VAL A 459 -15.17 0.35 15.26
CA VAL A 459 -16.28 1.25 14.86
C VAL A 459 -16.15 1.69 13.39
N TYR A 460 -14.94 2.04 12.94
CA TYR A 460 -14.70 2.37 11.53
C TYR A 460 -14.98 1.20 10.58
N ALA A 461 -14.58 -0.01 10.95
CA ALA A 461 -14.83 -1.21 10.16
C ALA A 461 -16.32 -1.56 10.11
N ILE A 462 -17.04 -1.44 11.24
CA ILE A 462 -18.50 -1.66 11.32
C ILE A 462 -19.24 -0.64 10.45
N ASN A 463 -18.96 0.65 10.62
CA ASN A 463 -19.52 1.72 9.78
C ASN A 463 -19.29 1.49 8.30
N THR A 464 -18.10 1.02 7.92
CA THR A 464 -17.74 0.89 6.50
C THR A 464 -18.03 -0.47 5.85
N TYR A 465 -18.33 -1.54 6.61
CA TYR A 465 -18.46 -2.90 6.06
C TYR A 465 -19.66 -3.73 6.56
N ARG A 466 -20.53 -3.23 7.46
CA ARG A 466 -21.62 -4.04 8.06
C ARG A 466 -22.66 -4.65 7.11
N HIS A 467 -22.77 -4.19 5.86
CA HIS A 467 -23.48 -4.92 4.79
C HIS A 467 -22.62 -4.97 3.50
N SER A 468 -22.75 -6.09 2.77
CA SER A 468 -21.87 -6.71 1.74
C SER A 468 -20.99 -5.84 0.81
N PRO A 469 -19.88 -6.40 0.26
CA PRO A 469 -19.04 -7.55 0.70
C PRO A 469 -17.51 -7.20 0.75
N GLY A 470 -16.54 -7.99 1.28
CA GLY A 470 -16.44 -9.26 2.04
C GLY A 470 -14.95 -9.67 2.14
N TYR A 471 -14.48 -10.44 3.16
CA TYR A 471 -13.06 -10.90 3.35
C TYR A 471 -12.76 -12.26 4.10
N LEU A 472 -11.49 -12.58 4.39
CA LEU A 472 -10.94 -13.42 5.52
C LEU A 472 -10.65 -14.93 5.35
N SER A 473 -9.84 -15.43 6.31
CA SER A 473 -9.38 -16.81 6.52
C SER A 473 -9.17 -17.14 8.02
N PRO A 474 -9.30 -18.41 8.45
CA PRO A 474 -8.93 -18.92 9.78
C PRO A 474 -7.75 -19.90 9.74
N VAL A 475 -7.27 -20.23 10.94
CA VAL A 475 -6.44 -21.40 11.24
C VAL A 475 -7.22 -22.39 12.10
N ALA A 476 -6.85 -23.68 12.07
CA ALA A 476 -7.25 -24.64 13.09
C ALA A 476 -6.09 -25.60 13.47
N MET A 477 -5.82 -25.65 14.77
CA MET A 477 -5.32 -26.80 15.56
C MET A 477 -4.45 -27.85 14.86
N SER A 478 -3.14 -27.59 14.77
CA SER A 478 -2.09 -28.58 14.52
C SER A 478 -0.74 -28.03 14.99
N ASP A 479 0.21 -28.90 15.32
CA ASP A 479 1.62 -28.53 15.60
C ASP A 479 2.41 -28.16 14.32
N ALA A 480 1.79 -28.29 13.14
CA ALA A 480 2.34 -27.85 11.86
C ALA A 480 2.79 -26.37 11.90
N LYS A 481 4.07 -26.13 11.63
CA LYS A 481 4.68 -24.80 11.58
C LYS A 481 4.11 -24.03 10.38
N GLN A 482 3.34 -22.98 10.65
CA GLN A 482 2.56 -22.26 9.64
C GLN A 482 2.88 -20.77 9.57
N CYS A 483 2.62 -20.17 8.41
CA CYS A 483 2.62 -18.73 8.21
C CYS A 483 1.62 -18.33 7.10
N TRP A 484 1.17 -17.08 7.13
CA TRP A 484 0.09 -16.60 6.28
C TRP A 484 0.42 -15.25 5.64
N PHE A 485 0.00 -15.08 4.38
CA PHE A 485 0.10 -13.81 3.66
C PHE A 485 -1.25 -13.46 3.01
N ALA A 486 -2.06 -12.69 3.74
CA ALA A 486 -3.50 -12.59 3.52
C ALA A 486 -4.15 -13.97 3.50
N ASP A 487 -4.95 -14.29 2.49
CA ASP A 487 -5.67 -15.55 2.30
C ASP A 487 -4.80 -16.73 1.82
N ASP A 488 -3.58 -16.46 1.33
CA ASP A 488 -2.59 -17.49 0.98
C ASP A 488 -1.95 -18.04 2.27
N ALA A 489 -2.12 -19.35 2.51
CA ALA A 489 -1.58 -20.04 3.68
C ALA A 489 -0.48 -21.04 3.32
N CYS A 490 0.45 -21.24 4.25
CA CYS A 490 1.45 -22.29 4.18
C CYS A 490 1.62 -22.95 5.57
N GLY A 491 1.60 -24.28 5.62
CA GLY A 491 1.87 -25.07 6.82
C GLY A 491 2.81 -26.23 6.49
N ALA A 492 3.78 -26.51 7.37
CA ALA A 492 4.82 -27.51 7.14
C ALA A 492 5.16 -28.26 8.43
N GLY A 493 5.44 -29.55 8.32
CA GLY A 493 5.68 -30.44 9.46
C GLY A 493 5.65 -31.90 9.03
N THR A 494 5.32 -32.80 9.96
CA THR A 494 5.10 -34.22 9.62
C THR A 494 3.82 -34.42 8.82
N ILE A 495 3.69 -35.56 8.13
CA ILE A 495 2.48 -35.91 7.34
C ILE A 495 1.21 -35.86 8.22
N SER A 496 1.30 -36.28 9.48
CA SER A 496 0.16 -36.26 10.42
C SER A 496 -0.25 -34.83 10.76
N GLU A 497 0.71 -33.96 11.05
CA GLU A 497 0.47 -32.54 11.40
C GLU A 497 -0.19 -31.78 10.24
N ILE A 498 0.34 -31.92 9.01
CA ILE A 498 -0.24 -31.20 7.86
C ILE A 498 -1.63 -31.76 7.47
N LYS A 499 -1.90 -33.05 7.73
CA LYS A 499 -3.22 -33.67 7.50
C LYS A 499 -4.24 -33.18 8.53
N GLN A 500 -3.87 -33.15 9.81
CA GLN A 500 -4.70 -32.59 10.88
C GLN A 500 -5.01 -31.10 10.63
N TRP A 501 -4.02 -30.31 10.20
CA TRP A 501 -4.21 -28.90 9.84
C TRP A 501 -5.19 -28.74 8.67
N TRP A 502 -5.06 -29.55 7.62
CA TRP A 502 -5.99 -29.57 6.48
C TRP A 502 -7.42 -29.92 6.90
N ASP A 503 -7.62 -30.97 7.69
CA ASP A 503 -8.96 -31.41 8.13
C ASP A 503 -9.60 -30.39 9.08
N GLY A 504 -8.80 -29.75 9.94
CA GLY A 504 -9.21 -28.60 10.75
C GLY A 504 -9.65 -27.40 9.89
N LEU A 505 -8.86 -27.03 8.88
CA LEU A 505 -9.20 -25.94 7.94
C LEU A 505 -10.50 -26.21 7.16
N ASN A 506 -10.81 -27.47 6.84
CA ASN A 506 -12.07 -27.82 6.18
C ASN A 506 -13.26 -27.88 7.15
N THR A 507 -13.02 -28.22 8.42
CA THR A 507 -14.06 -28.30 9.46
C THR A 507 -14.47 -26.91 9.96
N PHE A 508 -13.50 -26.08 10.33
CA PHE A 508 -13.74 -24.77 10.95
C PHE A 508 -13.68 -23.59 9.95
N GLY A 509 -13.05 -23.78 8.78
CA GLY A 509 -12.98 -22.80 7.69
C GLY A 509 -14.32 -22.17 7.28
N PRO A 510 -15.34 -23.01 6.98
CA PRO A 510 -16.65 -22.54 6.55
C PRO A 510 -17.34 -21.58 7.51
N ASP A 511 -17.07 -21.69 8.82
CA ASP A 511 -17.78 -20.94 9.86
C ASP A 511 -17.48 -19.44 9.81
N ILE A 512 -16.28 -19.05 9.35
CA ILE A 512 -15.98 -17.65 9.03
C ILE A 512 -15.94 -17.32 7.53
N GLY A 513 -16.23 -18.29 6.67
CA GLY A 513 -16.36 -18.09 5.22
C GLY A 513 -15.08 -18.31 4.40
N TYR A 514 -14.17 -19.16 4.88
CA TYR A 514 -12.99 -19.62 4.14
C TYR A 514 -13.20 -21.06 3.67
N PHE A 515 -12.85 -21.32 2.42
CA PHE A 515 -13.15 -22.58 1.76
C PHE A 515 -11.90 -23.04 1.00
N PRO A 516 -11.03 -23.86 1.61
CA PRO A 516 -9.86 -24.41 0.94
C PRO A 516 -10.27 -25.19 -0.32
N ASN A 517 -9.60 -24.96 -1.44
CA ASN A 517 -9.88 -25.66 -2.69
C ASN A 517 -8.78 -26.66 -2.98
N GLY A 518 -9.00 -27.94 -2.62
CA GLY A 518 -8.02 -29.00 -2.79
C GLY A 518 -7.36 -29.00 -4.18
N LYS A 519 -8.15 -28.84 -5.24
CA LYS A 519 -7.67 -28.82 -6.65
C LYS A 519 -6.66 -27.71 -6.96
N LYS A 520 -6.52 -26.70 -6.09
CA LYS A 520 -5.56 -25.60 -6.20
C LYS A 520 -4.57 -25.53 -5.05
N CYS A 521 -4.79 -26.32 -3.99
CA CYS A 521 -3.80 -26.58 -2.96
C CYS A 521 -2.72 -27.51 -3.51
N TRP A 522 -1.52 -27.42 -2.93
CA TRP A 522 -0.36 -28.23 -3.32
C TRP A 522 0.40 -28.70 -2.10
N ILE A 523 0.81 -29.96 -2.08
CA ILE A 523 1.79 -30.49 -1.13
C ILE A 523 3.11 -30.67 -1.87
N ILE A 524 4.16 -30.02 -1.35
CA ILE A 524 5.55 -30.27 -1.73
C ILE A 524 6.10 -31.27 -0.72
N ALA A 525 6.24 -32.52 -1.13
CA ALA A 525 6.80 -33.59 -0.30
C ALA A 525 8.31 -33.70 -0.50
N LYS A 526 9.05 -34.14 0.52
CA LYS A 526 10.39 -34.70 0.28
C LYS A 526 10.27 -36.01 -0.53
N PRO A 527 11.20 -36.34 -1.44
CA PRO A 527 11.09 -37.50 -2.32
C PRO A 527 10.84 -38.82 -1.58
N GLU A 528 11.55 -39.06 -0.47
CA GLU A 528 11.44 -40.25 0.37
C GLU A 528 10.13 -40.33 1.18
N LYS A 529 9.32 -39.26 1.18
CA LYS A 529 8.00 -39.18 1.84
C LYS A 529 6.84 -39.20 0.86
N GLU A 530 7.08 -39.13 -0.44
CA GLU A 530 6.03 -38.96 -1.47
C GLU A 530 4.93 -40.01 -1.38
N ALA A 531 5.28 -41.30 -1.31
CA ALA A 531 4.30 -42.39 -1.25
C ALA A 531 3.39 -42.30 -0.01
N LEU A 532 3.96 -41.93 1.14
CA LEU A 532 3.23 -41.76 2.39
C LEU A 532 2.31 -40.53 2.35
N VAL A 533 2.76 -39.43 1.75
CA VAL A 533 1.94 -38.23 1.52
C VAL A 533 0.78 -38.54 0.57
N ARG A 534 1.04 -39.25 -0.54
CA ARG A 534 -0.01 -39.63 -1.51
C ARG A 534 -1.06 -40.53 -0.87
N GLU A 535 -0.67 -41.48 -0.03
CA GLU A 535 -1.62 -42.34 0.71
C GLU A 535 -2.42 -41.54 1.76
N ALA A 536 -1.77 -40.70 2.57
CA ALA A 536 -2.43 -39.91 3.62
C ALA A 536 -3.42 -38.86 3.07
N PHE A 537 -3.24 -38.41 1.83
CA PHE A 537 -4.06 -37.41 1.17
C PHE A 537 -4.90 -37.96 -0.01
N LYS A 538 -4.94 -39.27 -0.23
CA LYS A 538 -5.64 -39.92 -1.37
C LYS A 538 -7.13 -39.55 -1.51
N ASP A 539 -7.80 -39.36 -0.37
CA ASP A 539 -9.23 -39.01 -0.30
C ASP A 539 -9.48 -37.49 -0.46
N THR A 540 -8.43 -36.73 -0.77
CA THR A 540 -8.47 -35.28 -1.00
C THR A 540 -8.20 -34.96 -2.47
N ALA A 541 -8.65 -33.79 -2.92
CA ALA A 541 -8.35 -33.31 -4.27
C ALA A 541 -7.01 -32.55 -4.37
N ILE A 542 -6.09 -32.72 -3.42
CA ILE A 542 -4.84 -31.94 -3.33
C ILE A 542 -3.78 -32.49 -4.28
N ASN A 543 -3.09 -31.60 -4.98
CA ASN A 543 -1.98 -31.96 -5.86
C ASN A 543 -0.71 -32.25 -5.02
N VAL A 544 0.01 -33.34 -5.30
CA VAL A 544 1.27 -33.69 -4.61
C VAL A 544 2.43 -33.71 -5.61
N THR A 545 3.52 -33.01 -5.27
CA THR A 545 4.76 -32.90 -6.06
C THR A 545 6.00 -33.09 -5.18
N VAL A 546 7.08 -33.55 -5.77
CA VAL A 546 8.43 -33.62 -5.17
C VAL A 546 9.41 -32.63 -5.84
N GLU A 547 9.06 -32.08 -7.00
CA GLU A 547 9.87 -31.13 -7.76
C GLU A 547 9.81 -29.73 -7.13
N GLY A 548 8.62 -29.28 -6.74
CA GLY A 548 8.40 -27.94 -6.19
C GLY A 548 7.10 -27.29 -6.61
N GLN A 549 6.82 -26.13 -6.02
CA GLN A 549 5.73 -25.25 -6.41
C GLN A 549 6.08 -23.79 -6.11
N LYS A 550 5.49 -22.89 -6.90
CA LYS A 550 5.53 -21.45 -6.69
C LYS A 550 4.74 -21.03 -5.45
N HIS A 551 5.34 -20.22 -4.58
CA HIS A 551 4.69 -19.63 -3.41
C HIS A 551 5.01 -18.13 -3.31
N LEU A 552 3.99 -17.29 -3.10
CA LEU A 552 4.03 -15.80 -3.00
C LEU A 552 4.81 -15.05 -4.12
N GLY A 553 5.20 -15.71 -5.20
CA GLY A 553 6.00 -15.16 -6.31
C GLY A 553 7.41 -15.74 -6.41
N ALA A 554 7.90 -16.38 -5.35
CA ALA A 554 9.11 -17.19 -5.30
C ALA A 554 8.78 -18.69 -5.48
N VAL A 555 9.71 -19.58 -5.12
CA VAL A 555 9.64 -21.04 -5.30
C VAL A 555 10.06 -21.75 -4.02
N ILE A 556 9.43 -22.89 -3.74
CA ILE A 556 9.87 -23.90 -2.78
C ILE A 556 9.99 -25.22 -3.55
N GLY A 557 11.08 -25.97 -3.39
CA GLY A 557 11.31 -27.23 -4.11
C GLY A 557 12.78 -27.52 -4.39
N SER A 558 13.01 -28.30 -5.45
CA SER A 558 14.32 -28.69 -5.98
C SER A 558 15.05 -27.51 -6.64
N ARG A 559 16.34 -27.72 -6.93
CA ARG A 559 17.15 -26.75 -7.68
C ARG A 559 16.65 -26.60 -9.12
N ASP A 560 16.26 -27.70 -9.76
CA ASP A 560 15.89 -27.72 -11.17
C ASP A 560 14.58 -26.97 -11.42
N TYR A 561 13.57 -27.18 -10.56
CA TYR A 561 12.30 -26.45 -10.63
C TYR A 561 12.47 -24.94 -10.37
N LEU A 562 13.39 -24.56 -9.46
CA LEU A 562 13.80 -23.16 -9.26
C LEU A 562 14.46 -22.59 -10.53
N GLN A 563 15.36 -23.35 -11.16
CA GLN A 563 16.07 -22.94 -12.36
C GLN A 563 15.13 -22.70 -13.54
N ASP A 564 14.22 -23.64 -13.83
CA ASP A 564 13.22 -23.49 -14.90
C ASP A 564 12.29 -22.30 -14.66
N TYR A 565 11.81 -22.11 -13.43
CA TYR A 565 10.98 -20.97 -13.08
C TYR A 565 11.72 -19.62 -13.27
N VAL A 566 13.00 -19.54 -12.89
CA VAL A 566 13.82 -18.34 -13.09
C VAL A 566 14.08 -18.11 -14.57
N ASN A 567 14.42 -19.14 -15.35
CA ASN A 567 14.65 -19.05 -16.80
C ASN A 567 13.41 -18.52 -17.54
N GLU A 568 12.20 -18.96 -17.16
CA GLU A 568 10.93 -18.44 -17.71
C GLU A 568 10.75 -16.94 -17.39
N LYS A 569 11.08 -16.49 -16.16
CA LYS A 569 11.03 -15.07 -15.80
C LYS A 569 12.11 -14.23 -16.47
N VAL A 570 13.33 -14.71 -16.57
CA VAL A 570 14.46 -14.04 -17.25
C VAL A 570 14.12 -13.85 -18.72
N THR A 571 13.59 -14.87 -19.39
CA THR A 571 13.08 -14.77 -20.76
C THR A 571 12.00 -13.69 -20.88
N SER A 572 11.07 -13.61 -19.93
CA SER A 572 10.06 -12.55 -19.90
C SER A 572 10.66 -11.15 -19.70
N TRP A 573 11.64 -10.99 -18.80
CA TRP A 573 12.29 -9.71 -18.51
C TRP A 573 13.18 -9.23 -19.66
N VAL A 574 13.92 -10.12 -20.33
CA VAL A 574 14.69 -9.81 -21.54
C VAL A 574 13.77 -9.20 -22.61
N ASN A 575 12.61 -9.80 -22.87
CA ASN A 575 11.63 -9.29 -23.82
C ASN A 575 11.06 -7.90 -23.44
N GLU A 576 10.97 -7.57 -22.15
CA GLU A 576 10.57 -6.23 -21.70
C GLU A 576 11.73 -5.21 -21.74
N VAL A 577 12.97 -5.65 -21.51
CA VAL A 577 14.19 -4.82 -21.64
C VAL A 577 14.45 -4.46 -23.11
N VAL A 578 14.27 -5.39 -24.04
CA VAL A 578 14.38 -5.15 -25.50
C VAL A 578 13.33 -4.14 -25.97
N GLN A 579 12.05 -4.32 -25.62
CA GLN A 579 11.01 -3.32 -25.93
C GLN A 579 11.29 -1.96 -25.28
N LEU A 580 11.85 -1.92 -24.07
CA LEU A 580 12.23 -0.65 -23.43
C LEU A 580 13.37 0.07 -24.18
N ALA A 581 14.26 -0.69 -24.84
CA ALA A 581 15.32 -0.18 -25.70
C ALA A 581 14.76 0.41 -27.01
N GLU A 582 13.70 -0.16 -27.59
CA GLU A 582 12.99 0.45 -28.74
C GLU A 582 12.47 1.86 -28.39
N PHE A 583 11.82 2.01 -27.23
CA PHE A 583 11.40 3.33 -26.75
C PHE A 583 12.59 4.25 -26.44
N ALA A 584 13.74 3.70 -26.03
CA ALA A 584 14.91 4.50 -25.66
C ALA A 584 15.53 5.23 -26.87
N GLN A 585 15.45 4.67 -28.07
CA GLN A 585 15.94 5.29 -29.30
C GLN A 585 15.33 6.68 -29.58
N ILE A 586 14.08 6.91 -29.13
CA ILE A 586 13.33 8.15 -29.37
C ILE A 586 13.12 8.93 -28.06
N GLN A 587 13.05 8.25 -26.91
CA GLN A 587 12.69 8.82 -25.60
C GLN A 587 13.61 8.29 -24.47
N PRO A 588 14.94 8.46 -24.55
CA PRO A 588 15.88 7.77 -23.65
C PRO A 588 15.68 8.13 -22.17
N GLN A 589 15.30 9.38 -21.86
CA GLN A 589 15.01 9.81 -20.49
C GLN A 589 13.74 9.14 -19.92
N ALA A 590 12.74 8.87 -20.77
CA ALA A 590 11.52 8.19 -20.36
C ALA A 590 11.78 6.69 -20.14
N SER A 591 12.57 6.05 -21.01
CA SER A 591 12.98 4.66 -20.82
C SER A 591 13.86 4.49 -19.57
N TYR A 592 14.81 5.40 -19.35
CA TYR A 592 15.63 5.43 -18.13
C TYR A 592 14.77 5.56 -16.85
N ALA A 593 13.81 6.50 -16.83
CA ALA A 593 12.91 6.65 -15.69
C ALA A 593 11.99 5.42 -15.49
N ALA A 594 11.51 4.80 -16.57
CA ALA A 594 10.71 3.58 -16.49
C ALA A 594 11.52 2.36 -16.01
N TYR A 595 12.82 2.27 -16.35
CA TYR A 595 13.73 1.28 -15.78
C TYR A 595 13.92 1.52 -14.28
N THR A 596 14.40 2.71 -13.92
CA THR A 596 14.91 3.04 -12.58
C THR A 596 13.81 3.12 -11.51
N PHE A 597 12.60 3.58 -11.85
CA PHE A 597 11.46 3.66 -10.92
C PHE A 597 10.45 2.51 -11.10
N GLY A 598 10.81 1.45 -11.85
CA GLY A 598 9.84 0.51 -12.37
C GLY A 598 10.41 -0.86 -12.71
N LEU A 599 10.97 -1.02 -13.91
CA LEU A 599 11.29 -2.34 -14.47
C LEU A 599 12.24 -3.13 -13.57
N LYS A 600 13.31 -2.50 -13.05
CA LYS A 600 14.31 -3.22 -12.24
C LYS A 600 13.75 -3.80 -10.93
N HIS A 601 12.72 -3.17 -10.38
CA HIS A 601 12.05 -3.64 -9.16
C HIS A 601 11.29 -4.96 -9.36
N ARG A 602 11.07 -5.41 -10.61
CA ARG A 602 10.45 -6.72 -10.88
C ARG A 602 11.35 -7.86 -10.41
N TRP A 603 12.62 -7.86 -10.82
CA TRP A 603 13.57 -8.90 -10.40
C TRP A 603 14.14 -8.67 -9.01
N THR A 604 14.20 -7.43 -8.50
CA THR A 604 14.67 -7.17 -7.11
C THR A 604 13.97 -8.03 -6.05
N TYR A 605 12.67 -8.34 -6.20
CA TYR A 605 11.98 -9.25 -5.27
C TYR A 605 12.51 -10.69 -5.33
N PHE A 606 12.82 -11.19 -6.53
CA PHE A 606 13.36 -12.54 -6.76
C PHE A 606 14.80 -12.62 -6.23
N LEU A 607 15.63 -11.60 -6.50
CA LEU A 607 16.98 -11.47 -5.93
C LEU A 607 17.01 -11.48 -4.39
N ARG A 608 15.88 -11.14 -3.74
CA ARG A 608 15.72 -11.11 -2.28
C ARG A 608 15.09 -12.37 -1.71
N THR A 609 14.56 -13.27 -2.53
CA THR A 609 13.78 -14.44 -2.07
C THR A 609 14.24 -15.79 -2.63
N LEU A 610 15.12 -15.80 -3.64
CA LEU A 610 15.67 -17.02 -4.21
C LEU A 610 17.19 -17.08 -3.99
N PRO A 611 17.74 -18.18 -3.44
CA PRO A 611 19.18 -18.39 -3.33
C PRO A 611 19.80 -18.74 -4.68
N ASP A 612 21.06 -18.37 -4.85
CA ASP A 612 21.97 -18.93 -5.86
C ASP A 612 21.48 -18.76 -7.32
N VAL A 613 20.87 -17.62 -7.65
CA VAL A 613 20.31 -17.28 -8.98
C VAL A 613 21.24 -16.44 -9.88
N GLN A 614 22.48 -16.18 -9.46
CA GLN A 614 23.45 -15.27 -10.10
C GLN A 614 23.63 -15.57 -11.59
N ASP A 615 23.95 -16.83 -11.90
CA ASP A 615 24.32 -17.28 -13.25
C ASP A 615 23.10 -17.28 -14.19
N LEU A 616 21.92 -17.60 -13.65
CA LEU A 616 20.65 -17.61 -14.37
C LEU A 616 20.22 -16.21 -14.85
N LEU A 617 20.83 -15.15 -14.32
CA LEU A 617 20.55 -13.76 -14.67
C LEU A 617 21.46 -13.22 -15.79
N GLU A 618 22.44 -13.98 -16.25
CA GLU A 618 23.37 -13.55 -17.30
C GLU A 618 22.65 -13.07 -18.58
N PRO A 619 21.63 -13.76 -19.14
CA PRO A 619 20.90 -13.26 -20.31
C PRO A 619 20.16 -11.93 -20.07
N LEU A 620 19.76 -11.63 -18.83
CA LEU A 620 19.17 -10.35 -18.46
C LEU A 620 20.23 -9.24 -18.41
N GLU A 621 21.41 -9.54 -17.87
CA GLU A 621 22.55 -8.61 -17.88
C GLU A 621 23.07 -8.35 -19.30
N GLU A 622 23.10 -9.35 -20.19
CA GLU A 622 23.40 -9.16 -21.61
C GLU A 622 22.39 -8.21 -22.27
N ALA A 623 21.09 -8.42 -22.05
CA ALA A 623 20.05 -7.53 -22.57
C ALA A 623 20.16 -6.09 -22.04
N ILE A 624 20.49 -5.93 -20.75
CA ILE A 624 20.72 -4.61 -20.13
C ILE A 624 21.98 -3.95 -20.71
N SER A 625 23.09 -4.67 -20.78
CA SER A 625 24.42 -4.14 -21.14
C SER A 625 24.63 -3.92 -22.64
N GLN A 626 24.09 -4.79 -23.49
CA GLN A 626 24.30 -4.76 -24.96
C GLN A 626 23.14 -4.15 -25.74
N VAL A 627 21.92 -4.13 -25.18
CA VAL A 627 20.73 -3.60 -25.88
C VAL A 627 20.21 -2.31 -25.24
N LEU A 628 19.83 -2.34 -23.95
CA LEU A 628 19.20 -1.19 -23.30
C LEU A 628 20.16 -0.03 -23.02
N ILE A 629 21.34 -0.30 -22.45
CA ILE A 629 22.34 0.74 -22.17
C ILE A 629 22.77 1.46 -23.46
N PRO A 630 23.16 0.78 -24.56
CA PRO A 630 23.51 1.45 -25.80
C PRO A 630 22.36 2.23 -26.44
N ALA A 631 21.10 1.79 -26.29
CA ALA A 631 19.93 2.52 -26.76
C ALA A 631 19.59 3.76 -25.92
N ILE A 632 19.91 3.78 -24.61
CA ILE A 632 19.76 4.96 -23.74
C ILE A 632 20.89 5.98 -23.97
N VAL A 633 22.13 5.51 -24.14
CA VAL A 633 23.33 6.37 -24.23
C VAL A 633 23.64 6.80 -25.68
N GLY A 634 23.10 6.11 -26.69
CA GLY A 634 23.29 6.42 -28.11
C GLY A 634 24.63 5.96 -28.69
N ARG A 635 25.42 5.17 -27.96
CA ARG A 635 26.69 4.57 -28.42
C ARG A 635 26.93 3.19 -27.81
N LYS A 636 27.84 2.41 -28.40
CA LYS A 636 28.40 1.23 -27.74
C LYS A 636 29.13 1.63 -26.46
N CYS A 637 29.01 0.78 -25.44
CA CYS A 637 29.64 0.94 -24.13
C CYS A 637 30.75 -0.10 -23.97
N SER A 638 31.90 0.32 -23.45
CA SER A 638 32.98 -0.54 -22.98
C SER A 638 32.61 -1.21 -21.65
N LYS A 639 33.44 -2.14 -21.17
CA LYS A 639 33.29 -2.68 -19.81
C LYS A 639 33.37 -1.57 -18.75
N LEU A 640 34.32 -0.64 -18.88
CA LEU A 640 34.44 0.50 -17.96
C LEU A 640 33.19 1.40 -17.97
N ASP A 641 32.60 1.66 -19.15
CA ASP A 641 31.32 2.36 -19.23
C ASP A 641 30.21 1.57 -18.50
N ARG A 642 30.13 0.26 -18.71
CA ARG A 642 29.14 -0.62 -18.09
C ARG A 642 29.23 -0.61 -16.56
N ASP A 643 30.45 -0.66 -16.04
CA ASP A 643 30.76 -0.64 -14.61
C ASP A 643 30.40 0.71 -13.97
N VAL A 644 30.79 1.83 -14.60
CA VAL A 644 30.43 3.19 -14.14
C VAL A 644 28.90 3.41 -14.17
N LEU A 645 28.22 2.99 -15.24
CA LEU A 645 26.77 3.13 -15.37
C LEU A 645 25.98 2.28 -14.36
N ALA A 646 26.58 1.21 -13.82
CA ALA A 646 26.00 0.42 -12.74
C ALA A 646 25.96 1.16 -11.39
N LEU A 647 26.89 2.09 -11.16
CA LEU A 647 27.04 2.78 -9.87
C LEU A 647 25.81 3.62 -9.49
N PRO A 648 25.52 3.80 -8.19
CA PRO A 648 24.54 4.77 -7.71
C PRO A 648 24.78 6.19 -8.24
N VAL A 649 23.72 6.99 -8.39
CA VAL A 649 23.84 8.41 -8.80
C VAL A 649 24.73 9.23 -7.85
N ARG A 650 24.77 8.88 -6.56
CA ARG A 650 25.69 9.50 -5.58
C ARG A 650 27.18 9.26 -5.87
N LEU A 651 27.51 8.29 -6.74
CA LEU A 651 28.86 7.94 -7.19
C LEU A 651 29.04 8.21 -8.70
N GLY A 652 28.23 9.11 -9.29
CA GLY A 652 28.32 9.52 -10.70
C GLY A 652 27.71 8.55 -11.73
N GLY A 653 27.19 7.39 -11.31
CA GLY A 653 26.57 6.40 -12.21
C GLY A 653 25.08 6.63 -12.48
N LEU A 654 24.46 5.75 -13.27
CA LEU A 654 23.02 5.80 -13.59
C LEU A 654 22.18 4.78 -12.81
N SER A 655 22.75 4.08 -11.84
CA SER A 655 22.07 3.02 -11.07
C SER A 655 21.45 1.93 -11.96
N LEU A 656 22.07 1.67 -13.11
CA LEU A 656 21.73 0.60 -14.04
C LEU A 656 22.46 -0.68 -13.60
N SER A 657 22.17 -1.12 -12.38
CA SER A 657 22.90 -2.19 -11.70
C SER A 657 22.90 -3.52 -12.48
N ASN A 658 23.97 -4.30 -12.30
CA ASN A 658 24.12 -5.65 -12.86
C ASN A 658 23.40 -6.67 -11.94
N PRO A 659 22.37 -7.39 -12.40
CA PRO A 659 21.54 -8.24 -11.55
C PRO A 659 22.31 -9.44 -10.99
N CYS A 660 23.29 -9.99 -11.74
CA CYS A 660 24.14 -11.10 -11.30
C CYS A 660 24.97 -10.70 -10.07
N HIS A 661 25.61 -9.52 -10.12
CA HIS A 661 26.37 -8.95 -9.00
C HIS A 661 25.47 -8.57 -7.80
N GLU A 662 24.22 -8.15 -8.05
CA GLU A 662 23.30 -7.79 -6.97
C GLU A 662 22.66 -8.98 -6.26
N ALA A 663 22.48 -10.13 -6.94
CA ALA A 663 21.71 -11.27 -6.41
C ALA A 663 22.21 -11.76 -5.05
N ALA A 664 23.52 -12.08 -4.91
CA ALA A 664 24.12 -12.53 -3.66
C ALA A 664 23.87 -11.55 -2.51
N ARG A 665 24.11 -10.26 -2.78
CA ARG A 665 24.02 -9.17 -1.81
C ARG A 665 22.58 -8.89 -1.39
N GLU A 666 21.64 -8.87 -2.33
CA GLU A 666 20.22 -8.64 -2.04
C GLU A 666 19.59 -9.82 -1.29
N HIS A 667 19.97 -11.05 -1.61
CA HIS A 667 19.52 -12.24 -0.89
C HIS A 667 20.00 -12.22 0.57
N ALA A 668 21.31 -12.02 0.80
CA ALA A 668 21.87 -11.87 2.14
C ALA A 668 21.25 -10.68 2.90
N SER A 669 21.06 -9.54 2.23
CA SER A 669 20.36 -8.36 2.78
C SER A 669 18.89 -8.61 3.11
N SER A 670 18.26 -9.63 2.54
CA SER A 670 16.88 -10.02 2.88
C SER A 670 16.86 -10.95 4.08
N ILE A 671 17.71 -11.97 4.10
CA ILE A 671 17.89 -12.87 5.26
C ILE A 671 18.18 -12.03 6.53
N GLN A 672 19.15 -11.11 6.48
CA GLN A 672 19.51 -10.27 7.64
C GLN A 672 18.38 -9.32 8.10
N VAL A 673 17.53 -8.84 7.19
CA VAL A 673 16.41 -7.93 7.51
C VAL A 673 15.15 -8.68 7.95
N THR A 674 15.09 -10.00 7.73
CA THR A 674 13.94 -10.86 8.06
C THR A 674 14.20 -11.84 9.19
N SER A 675 15.46 -12.10 9.57
CA SER A 675 15.88 -13.12 10.55
C SER A 675 15.00 -13.19 11.79
N SER A 676 14.83 -12.08 12.50
CA SER A 676 14.04 -12.05 13.73
C SER A 676 12.55 -12.33 13.52
N LEU A 677 12.00 -11.98 12.35
CA LEU A 677 10.62 -12.35 11.98
C LEU A 677 10.53 -13.83 11.54
N VAL A 678 11.56 -14.36 10.89
CA VAL A 678 11.69 -15.79 10.57
C VAL A 678 11.79 -16.64 11.84
N GLU A 679 12.50 -16.18 12.86
CA GLU A 679 12.59 -16.83 14.18
C GLU A 679 11.22 -16.92 14.87
N HIS A 680 10.44 -15.83 14.87
CA HIS A 680 9.09 -15.84 15.44
C HIS A 680 8.11 -16.73 14.65
N ILE A 681 8.30 -16.87 13.32
CA ILE A 681 7.56 -17.85 12.52
C ILE A 681 8.00 -19.28 12.89
N MET A 682 9.29 -19.56 12.98
CA MET A 682 9.79 -20.90 13.35
C MET A 682 9.33 -21.34 14.75
N ALA A 683 9.29 -20.41 15.71
CA ALA A 683 8.82 -20.65 17.07
C ALA A 683 7.28 -20.62 17.21
N GLN A 684 6.53 -20.35 16.13
CA GLN A 684 5.07 -20.19 16.11
C GLN A 684 4.51 -19.13 17.09
N THR A 685 5.37 -18.25 17.62
CA THR A 685 5.03 -17.26 18.63
C THR A 685 4.13 -16.17 18.09
N HIS A 686 3.03 -15.87 18.81
CA HIS A 686 2.14 -14.78 18.39
C HIS A 686 2.81 -13.40 18.50
N GLN A 687 3.70 -13.19 19.47
CA GLN A 687 4.39 -11.91 19.71
C GLN A 687 5.14 -11.41 18.47
N LEU A 688 5.33 -10.09 18.38
CA LEU A 688 6.16 -9.49 17.34
C LEU A 688 7.64 -9.44 17.78
N PRO A 689 8.59 -9.51 16.83
CA PRO A 689 9.99 -9.23 17.14
C PRO A 689 10.17 -7.76 17.50
N ASP A 690 11.09 -7.49 18.43
CA ASP A 690 11.44 -6.14 18.87
C ASP A 690 11.83 -5.22 17.68
N GLU A 691 11.24 -4.02 17.65
CA GLU A 691 11.58 -3.01 16.64
C GLU A 691 13.06 -2.60 16.72
N SER A 692 13.72 -2.70 17.89
CA SER A 692 15.16 -2.39 18.04
C SER A 692 16.04 -3.34 17.20
N LEU A 693 15.73 -4.65 17.21
CA LEU A 693 16.43 -5.67 16.42
C LEU A 693 16.13 -5.50 14.93
N ILE A 694 14.86 -5.23 14.59
CA ILE A 694 14.41 -4.98 13.22
C ILE A 694 15.07 -3.72 12.62
N GLU A 695 15.26 -2.67 13.42
CA GLU A 695 15.93 -1.43 12.99
C GLU A 695 17.45 -1.62 12.92
N SER A 696 18.06 -2.30 13.88
CA SER A 696 19.50 -2.62 13.89
C SER A 696 19.92 -3.45 12.67
N GLY A 697 19.17 -4.51 12.32
CA GLY A 697 19.42 -5.32 11.12
C GLY A 697 19.32 -4.50 9.82
N ARG A 698 18.45 -3.48 9.78
CA ARG A 698 18.36 -2.53 8.65
C ARG A 698 19.52 -1.56 8.61
N GLN A 699 19.98 -1.08 9.76
CA GLN A 699 21.14 -0.20 9.86
C GLN A 699 22.41 -0.94 9.42
N ALA A 700 22.60 -2.19 9.83
CA ALA A 700 23.71 -3.03 9.37
C ALA A 700 23.71 -3.17 7.83
N VAL A 701 22.56 -3.51 7.21
CA VAL A 701 22.42 -3.59 5.75
C VAL A 701 22.59 -2.24 5.03
N LYS A 702 22.29 -1.11 5.68
CA LYS A 702 22.56 0.23 5.11
C LYS A 702 24.05 0.57 5.13
N HIS A 703 24.75 0.30 6.23
CA HIS A 703 26.18 0.59 6.35
C HIS A 703 27.05 -0.38 5.52
N GLY A 704 26.65 -1.65 5.41
CA GLY A 704 27.20 -2.62 4.43
C GLY A 704 26.88 -2.32 2.96
N LYS A 705 26.31 -1.14 2.66
CA LYS A 705 26.07 -0.58 1.32
C LYS A 705 26.67 0.83 1.17
N ALA A 706 27.66 1.18 1.99
CA ALA A 706 28.53 2.34 1.76
C ALA A 706 29.36 2.13 0.49
#